data_AF-A0A6N8HPZ0-F1
#
_entry.id   AF-A0A6N8HPZ0-F1
#
_cell.length_a   1.000
_cell.length_b   1.000
_cell.length_c   1.000
_cell.angle_alpha   90.00
_cell.angle_beta   90.00
_cell.angle_gamma   90.00
#
_symmetry.space_group_name_H-M   'P 1'
#
loop_
_entity.id
_entity.type
_entity.pdbx_description
1 polymer ?
#
loop_
_entity_poly.entity_id
_entity_poly.type
_entity_poly.pdbx_seq_one_letter_code
_entity_poly.pdbx_strand_id
1 'polypeptide(L)'
;MVTALGKVGSIISHQGLQVSYYGKALSRGVGDRLAPHSFAEFPTYCFELRLKLLLVFFYTQNEFVIRAGGMRMRYSIGLDIGITSVGWAVINLDKERIQDLSSRMFDVAENPKNGSSLAAPRREARSSRKTIRRRRYRVGRVRKMILDKGLLSKVQAEQLYDWKDGDLDIWLIRMNALERQLSDREFARILIHYAKNRGFKSNRKSEASEKEGGQLLQAVRANKELMKENNYNTVAEMLMLDDKFQGHKRNKGGDYSHVIARSEIEEEIHTVFEKQREYGHPFATAENEDAYISIWASQRPFATQDDIVKKIGTCTFEPNEKRAPKFSYTFERFRALDKINRLKIISDTASPRFLSDEERDAILNTLMNKKQVKYQELRKTLNLADHERFNELFYDLNEANTKNENKVFLSLEGIWKMKQAVKSASNIMPETIRPIDYDTFGYALTVFKDDPDIRAYLKNEYVNTNGKKVSNLSNQAYDEALISELLNLSFSKFGHLSFKALNNILPYIEDGLQYYEACEKAGYNFNQRVGQKKHALLPVIPTKDIANPVVIRALSQTRKVVNSIIKRFGPPSFIYIEMARDMGRHYTERREIEKQFNKNRQVNDKAKERIQELHPQLSDPRGHDILKFKLWEEQNGCCAYSMKSITMDHLLDPGYTEVDHIIPYSRSFDDSNANKVLVLTSENQNKRNQTPYEWFGNDVVKWDEFTSYVNTLKVRKKKKNLLLKKNFDEDEAEQFKSRHLNDTRYITRFLKGFIEDNLQFREEEGKKQHVHTVNGAYTSLMRKRWGFNKNRQENDLHHALDAAIVAVSLPNQQKVSRYFKRSEEHASQLLKREGERFPEPWEGFRRELEARMVQDPDQLKMALESLSMAGYDEAFINEVKPIFVSRMPKRSIKGQIHEETLRRHRDIMIVDLCASLQKHHWKVYHLRKTVTFQCMVKNQTQ
;
A
#
# COMPACT_ATOMS: atom_id res chain seq x y z
N MET A 1 -50.25 23.40 -25.25
CA MET A 1 -48.83 23.70 -24.92
C MET A 1 -48.52 25.19 -24.89
N VAL A 2 -48.98 25.99 -25.86
CA VAL A 2 -48.78 27.46 -25.84
C VAL A 2 -49.55 28.16 -24.71
N THR A 3 -50.68 27.61 -24.24
CA THR A 3 -51.43 28.13 -23.08
C THR A 3 -50.84 27.75 -21.72
N ALA A 4 -49.91 26.79 -21.66
CA ALA A 4 -49.23 26.40 -20.42
C ALA A 4 -47.95 27.23 -20.18
N LEU A 5 -47.39 27.85 -21.23
CA LEU A 5 -46.21 28.70 -21.16
C LEU A 5 -46.51 30.08 -20.56
N GLY A 6 -47.75 30.56 -20.66
CA GLY A 6 -48.18 31.85 -20.08
C GLY A 6 -48.26 31.86 -18.55
N LYS A 7 -48.43 30.71 -17.89
CA LYS A 7 -48.53 30.62 -16.41
C LYS A 7 -47.19 30.38 -15.70
N VAL A 8 -46.13 30.00 -16.42
CA VAL A 8 -44.79 29.80 -15.83
C VAL A 8 -44.01 31.12 -15.79
N GLY A 9 -44.32 32.07 -16.68
CA GLY A 9 -43.69 33.39 -16.71
C GLY A 9 -43.97 34.27 -15.49
N SER A 10 -45.09 34.07 -14.78
CA SER A 10 -45.45 34.89 -13.61
C SER A 10 -44.86 34.40 -12.28
N ILE A 11 -44.28 33.19 -12.24
CA ILE A 11 -43.71 32.62 -11.00
C ILE A 11 -42.21 32.97 -10.87
N ILE A 12 -41.55 33.29 -11.98
CA ILE A 12 -40.10 33.57 -12.02
C ILE A 12 -39.75 35.02 -11.62
N SER A 13 -40.73 35.93 -11.52
CA SER A 13 -40.49 37.31 -11.03
C SER A 13 -40.52 37.46 -9.51
N HIS A 14 -40.76 36.39 -8.74
CA HIS A 14 -40.87 36.45 -7.27
C HIS A 14 -39.74 35.76 -6.48
N GLN A 15 -38.72 35.22 -7.14
CA GLN A 15 -37.55 34.68 -6.46
C GLN A 15 -36.28 35.28 -7.05
N GLY A 16 -35.84 36.40 -6.45
CA GLY A 16 -34.63 37.12 -6.82
C GLY A 16 -33.35 36.29 -6.63
N LEU A 17 -32.96 35.55 -7.67
CA LEU A 17 -31.68 34.85 -7.76
C LEU A 17 -30.79 35.55 -8.79
N GLN A 18 -29.92 36.43 -8.28
CA GLN A 18 -28.76 36.93 -9.03
C GLN A 18 -27.78 35.78 -9.27
N VAL A 19 -27.49 35.49 -10.54
CA VAL A 19 -26.36 34.64 -10.94
C VAL A 19 -25.27 35.54 -11.51
N SER A 20 -24.30 35.89 -10.67
CA SER A 20 -23.01 36.44 -11.11
C SER A 20 -21.93 35.35 -11.00
N TYR A 21 -20.87 35.49 -11.80
CA TYR A 21 -19.67 34.64 -11.90
C TYR A 21 -19.72 33.40 -12.79
N TYR A 22 -19.59 33.60 -14.10
CA TYR A 22 -18.70 32.80 -14.96
C TYR A 22 -18.27 33.63 -16.18
N GLY A 23 -17.34 34.55 -15.97
CA GLY A 23 -16.81 35.42 -17.04
C GLY A 23 -15.39 35.87 -16.73
N LYS A 24 -14.44 34.94 -16.65
CA LYS A 24 -12.98 35.23 -16.63
C LYS A 24 -12.16 33.93 -16.70
N ALA A 25 -12.09 33.31 -17.87
CA ALA A 25 -11.04 32.30 -18.16
C ALA A 25 -10.91 31.97 -19.66
N LEU A 26 -11.03 32.95 -20.58
CA LEU A 26 -10.69 32.76 -22.00
C LEU A 26 -10.17 34.10 -22.56
N SER A 27 -9.05 34.58 -22.03
CA SER A 27 -8.20 35.53 -22.75
C SER A 27 -6.76 35.31 -22.32
N ARG A 28 -5.97 34.71 -23.21
CA ARG A 28 -4.53 34.95 -23.41
C ARG A 28 -3.97 33.93 -24.41
N GLY A 29 -3.77 34.44 -25.63
CA GLY A 29 -2.62 34.11 -26.48
C GLY A 29 -2.70 32.83 -27.30
N VAL A 30 -3.10 32.95 -28.57
CA VAL A 30 -2.25 32.67 -29.75
C VAL A 30 -2.77 33.55 -30.89
N GLY A 31 -1.85 34.27 -31.55
CA GLY A 31 -2.15 35.26 -32.58
C GLY A 31 -2.41 34.68 -33.97
N ASP A 32 -3.07 35.54 -34.74
CA ASP A 32 -3.26 35.66 -36.19
C ASP A 32 -2.50 34.68 -37.11
N ARG A 33 -3.28 33.96 -37.91
CA ARG A 33 -3.19 33.90 -39.38
C ARG A 33 -4.33 33.05 -39.95
N LEU A 34 -5.16 33.69 -40.78
CA LEU A 34 -5.83 33.19 -42.00
C LEU A 34 -7.29 33.72 -42.13
N ALA A 35 -7.55 34.32 -43.28
CA ALA A 35 -8.80 34.93 -43.74
C ALA A 35 -9.87 33.86 -44.11
N PRO A 36 -11.13 34.27 -44.36
CA PRO A 36 -12.31 33.45 -44.17
C PRO A 36 -12.78 32.75 -45.46
N HIS A 37 -13.19 31.47 -45.36
CA HIS A 37 -14.08 30.87 -46.34
C HIS A 37 -15.14 30.00 -45.65
N SER A 38 -16.39 30.38 -45.90
CA SER A 38 -17.60 29.56 -46.01
C SER A 38 -17.76 28.38 -45.06
N PHE A 39 -18.62 28.54 -44.05
CA PHE A 39 -19.60 27.52 -43.65
C PHE A 39 -20.74 28.24 -42.90
N ALA A 40 -21.69 28.74 -43.69
CA ALA A 40 -23.04 28.97 -43.20
C ALA A 40 -23.74 27.61 -43.02
N GLU A 41 -24.72 27.58 -42.13
CA GLU A 41 -25.61 26.44 -41.81
C GLU A 41 -24.97 25.32 -40.97
N PHE A 42 -24.86 25.52 -39.65
CA PHE A 42 -25.14 24.50 -38.61
C PHE A 42 -24.90 25.11 -37.22
N PRO A 43 -25.93 25.72 -36.56
CA PRO A 43 -25.98 25.52 -35.10
C PRO A 43 -27.39 25.50 -34.45
N THR A 44 -28.51 25.50 -35.16
CA THR A 44 -29.84 25.50 -34.50
C THR A 44 -30.23 24.13 -33.93
N TYR A 45 -29.91 23.03 -34.61
CA TYR A 45 -30.29 21.69 -34.17
C TYR A 45 -29.50 21.20 -32.94
N CYS A 46 -28.22 21.55 -32.84
CA CYS A 46 -27.37 21.19 -31.68
C CYS A 46 -27.72 21.99 -30.43
N PHE A 47 -28.24 23.21 -30.57
CA PHE A 47 -28.66 24.05 -29.45
C PHE A 47 -30.00 23.56 -28.87
N GLU A 48 -30.96 23.20 -29.74
CA GLU A 48 -32.21 22.58 -29.33
C GLU A 48 -32.01 21.22 -28.63
N LEU A 49 -31.11 20.37 -29.15
CA LEU A 49 -30.81 19.08 -28.50
C LEU A 49 -30.16 19.29 -27.12
N ARG A 50 -29.30 20.30 -26.98
CA ARG A 50 -28.69 20.64 -25.68
C ARG A 50 -29.70 21.19 -24.69
N LEU A 51 -30.63 22.03 -25.14
CA LEU A 51 -31.71 22.55 -24.28
C LEU A 51 -32.70 21.45 -23.90
N LYS A 52 -33.08 20.56 -24.83
CA LYS A 52 -33.92 19.39 -24.54
C LYS A 52 -33.21 18.42 -23.59
N LEU A 53 -31.90 18.18 -23.75
CA LEU A 53 -31.11 17.40 -22.79
C LEU A 53 -30.98 18.09 -21.43
N LEU A 54 -30.79 19.41 -21.38
CA LEU A 54 -30.77 20.17 -20.12
C LEU A 54 -32.15 20.17 -19.44
N LEU A 55 -33.24 20.34 -20.18
CA LEU A 55 -34.59 20.29 -19.63
C LEU A 55 -34.94 18.89 -19.15
N VAL A 56 -34.57 17.83 -19.87
CA VAL A 56 -34.70 16.45 -19.37
C VAL A 56 -33.83 16.23 -18.14
N PHE A 57 -32.63 16.82 -18.08
CA PHE A 57 -31.75 16.73 -16.90
C PHE A 57 -32.31 17.50 -15.69
N PHE A 58 -32.99 18.64 -15.92
CA PHE A 58 -33.61 19.44 -14.87
C PHE A 58 -34.97 18.88 -14.42
N TYR A 59 -35.78 18.34 -15.35
CA TYR A 59 -37.02 17.62 -15.03
C TYR A 59 -36.75 16.30 -14.32
N THR A 60 -35.72 15.54 -14.71
CA THR A 60 -35.37 14.28 -13.99
C THR A 60 -34.75 14.52 -12.61
N GLN A 61 -34.15 15.70 -12.37
CA GLN A 61 -33.72 16.12 -11.02
C GLN A 61 -34.90 16.60 -10.16
N ASN A 62 -35.86 17.34 -10.73
CA ASN A 62 -36.97 17.92 -9.96
C ASN A 62 -38.17 16.98 -9.75
N GLU A 63 -38.48 16.05 -10.65
CA GLU A 63 -39.49 15.01 -10.38
C GLU A 63 -39.06 14.06 -9.26
N PHE A 64 -37.76 13.87 -9.05
CA PHE A 64 -37.22 13.06 -7.95
C PHE A 64 -37.34 13.75 -6.59
N VAL A 65 -37.43 15.09 -6.55
CA VAL A 65 -37.61 15.86 -5.32
C VAL A 65 -39.09 16.00 -4.96
N ILE A 66 -40.01 15.92 -5.93
CA ILE A 66 -41.44 16.20 -5.70
C ILE A 66 -42.28 14.95 -5.36
N ARG A 67 -41.79 13.72 -5.59
CA ARG A 67 -42.43 12.49 -5.03
C ARG A 67 -42.10 12.22 -3.55
N ALA A 68 -41.59 13.21 -2.82
CA ALA A 68 -41.14 13.09 -1.43
C ALA A 68 -42.24 13.39 -0.39
N GLY A 69 -43.48 12.93 -0.62
CA GLY A 69 -44.57 12.94 0.36
C GLY A 69 -44.86 11.58 1.01
N GLY A 70 -44.26 10.49 0.53
CA GLY A 70 -44.38 9.15 1.11
C GLY A 70 -43.13 8.78 1.91
N MET A 71 -43.31 8.17 3.08
CA MET A 71 -42.23 7.65 3.93
C MET A 71 -41.14 6.97 3.09
N ARG A 72 -39.92 7.54 3.10
CA ARG A 72 -38.77 6.92 2.43
C ARG A 72 -38.55 5.53 3.05
N MET A 73 -38.24 4.53 2.23
CA MET A 73 -37.92 3.16 2.66
C MET A 73 -36.74 3.16 3.66
N ARG A 74 -36.84 2.43 4.78
CA ARG A 74 -35.68 2.13 5.62
C ARG A 74 -34.90 0.97 5.01
N TYR A 75 -33.60 1.17 4.85
CA TYR A 75 -32.77 0.16 4.18
C TYR A 75 -31.32 0.19 4.65
N SER A 76 -30.66 -0.96 4.52
CA SER A 76 -29.22 -1.10 4.72
C SER A 76 -28.49 -1.45 3.43
N ILE A 77 -27.20 -1.13 3.37
CA ILE A 77 -26.31 -1.49 2.26
C ILE A 77 -25.29 -2.52 2.76
N GLY A 78 -25.17 -3.65 2.08
CA GLY A 78 -24.02 -4.55 2.21
C GLY A 78 -22.99 -4.29 1.13
N LEU A 79 -21.71 -4.28 1.48
CA LEU A 79 -20.59 -4.08 0.56
C LEU A 79 -19.54 -5.18 0.74
N ASP A 80 -19.29 -5.96 -0.32
CA ASP A 80 -18.15 -6.88 -0.43
C ASP A 80 -17.07 -6.22 -1.31
N ILE A 81 -16.03 -5.66 -0.69
CA ILE A 81 -15.02 -4.87 -1.40
C ILE A 81 -13.76 -5.71 -1.66
N GLY A 82 -13.58 -6.11 -2.92
CA GLY A 82 -12.41 -6.81 -3.43
C GLY A 82 -11.41 -5.91 -4.16
N ILE A 83 -10.25 -6.48 -4.52
CA ILE A 83 -9.20 -5.76 -5.28
C ILE A 83 -9.58 -5.46 -6.74
N THR A 84 -10.59 -6.17 -7.26
CA THR A 84 -11.09 -6.09 -8.65
C THR A 84 -12.61 -6.00 -8.74
N SER A 85 -13.29 -5.94 -7.60
CA SER A 85 -14.75 -6.01 -7.53
C SER A 85 -15.30 -5.24 -6.32
N VAL A 86 -16.52 -4.72 -6.46
CA VAL A 86 -17.38 -4.30 -5.34
C VAL A 86 -18.72 -4.99 -5.52
N GLY A 87 -18.98 -6.03 -4.74
CA GLY A 87 -20.32 -6.56 -4.55
C GLY A 87 -21.14 -5.59 -3.71
N TRP A 88 -22.42 -5.43 -4.04
CA TRP A 88 -23.32 -4.60 -3.25
C TRP A 88 -24.73 -5.21 -3.18
N ALA A 89 -25.39 -5.00 -2.05
CA ALA A 89 -26.78 -5.38 -1.83
C ALA A 89 -27.51 -4.29 -1.04
N VAL A 90 -28.80 -4.12 -1.30
CA VAL A 90 -29.71 -3.22 -0.61
C VAL A 90 -30.77 -4.09 0.06
N ILE A 91 -30.88 -4.01 1.37
CA ILE A 91 -31.87 -4.76 2.16
C ILE A 91 -32.93 -3.79 2.64
N ASN A 92 -34.19 -4.05 2.29
CA ASN A 92 -35.33 -3.30 2.79
C ASN A 92 -35.68 -3.80 4.19
N LEU A 93 -35.57 -2.91 5.19
CA LEU A 93 -35.76 -3.24 6.60
C LEU A 93 -37.23 -3.20 7.02
N ASP A 94 -38.09 -2.54 6.23
CA ASP A 94 -39.53 -2.46 6.51
C ASP A 94 -40.28 -3.71 6.01
N LYS A 95 -39.82 -4.26 4.88
CA LYS A 95 -40.42 -5.45 4.24
C LYS A 95 -39.61 -6.74 4.47
N GLU A 96 -38.49 -6.65 5.19
CA GLU A 96 -37.55 -7.77 5.41
C GLU A 96 -37.23 -8.56 4.12
N ARG A 97 -36.69 -7.86 3.12
CA ARG A 97 -36.38 -8.45 1.81
C ARG A 97 -35.12 -7.88 1.17
N ILE A 98 -34.55 -8.62 0.24
CA ILE A 98 -33.51 -8.11 -0.67
C ILE A 98 -34.21 -7.14 -1.65
N GLN A 99 -33.88 -5.85 -1.58
CA GLN A 99 -34.44 -4.86 -2.50
C GLN A 99 -33.71 -4.88 -3.85
N ASP A 100 -32.38 -4.92 -3.84
CA ASP A 100 -31.55 -4.92 -5.05
C ASP A 100 -30.15 -5.46 -4.72
N LEU A 101 -29.45 -6.03 -5.70
CA LEU A 101 -28.09 -6.53 -5.53
C LEU A 101 -27.38 -6.70 -6.88
N SER A 102 -26.07 -6.41 -6.92
CA SER A 102 -25.23 -6.63 -8.10
C SER A 102 -23.74 -6.55 -7.74
N SER A 103 -22.88 -6.61 -8.75
CA SER A 103 -21.43 -6.45 -8.61
C SER A 103 -20.87 -5.45 -9.61
N ARG A 104 -19.84 -4.72 -9.18
CA ARG A 104 -19.08 -3.76 -9.97
C ARG A 104 -17.64 -4.24 -10.14
N MET A 105 -17.28 -4.67 -11.35
CA MET A 105 -15.94 -5.16 -11.70
C MET A 105 -15.04 -4.06 -12.26
N PHE A 106 -13.75 -4.12 -11.93
CA PHE A 106 -12.71 -3.21 -12.42
C PHE A 106 -11.34 -3.88 -12.39
N ASP A 107 -10.43 -3.42 -13.24
CA ASP A 107 -9.07 -3.98 -13.25
C ASP A 107 -8.29 -3.59 -12.01
N VAL A 108 -7.36 -4.46 -11.60
CA VAL A 108 -6.39 -4.17 -10.56
C VAL A 108 -5.50 -2.98 -10.97
N ALA A 109 -5.13 -2.12 -10.02
CA ALA A 109 -4.34 -0.91 -10.27
C ALA A 109 -2.82 -1.11 -10.18
N GLU A 110 -2.35 -2.29 -10.59
CA GLU A 110 -0.94 -2.69 -10.60
C GLU A 110 -0.68 -3.67 -11.76
N ASN A 111 0.59 -3.95 -12.05
CA ASN A 111 0.96 -4.96 -13.03
C ASN A 111 0.73 -6.37 -12.47
N PRO A 112 -0.10 -7.22 -13.10
CA PRO A 112 -0.43 -8.56 -12.56
C PRO A 112 0.77 -9.51 -12.43
N LYS A 113 1.85 -9.29 -13.21
CA LYS A 113 3.02 -10.18 -13.21
C LYS A 113 3.96 -9.92 -12.03
N ASN A 114 4.16 -8.66 -11.67
CA ASN A 114 5.20 -8.26 -10.71
C ASN A 114 4.74 -7.26 -9.63
N GLY A 115 3.45 -6.88 -9.62
CA GLY A 115 2.90 -5.96 -8.62
C GLY A 115 3.37 -4.51 -8.74
N SER A 116 4.15 -4.18 -9.77
CA SER A 116 4.64 -2.81 -9.97
C SER A 116 3.49 -1.85 -10.27
N SER A 117 3.67 -0.58 -9.89
CA SER A 117 2.68 0.46 -10.19
C SER A 117 2.46 0.57 -11.71
N LEU A 118 1.20 0.72 -12.15
CA LEU A 118 0.90 1.02 -13.56
C LEU A 118 1.56 2.33 -14.03
N ALA A 119 2.00 3.20 -13.11
CA ALA A 119 2.74 4.41 -13.42
C ALA A 119 4.26 4.19 -13.56
N ALA A 120 4.79 3.03 -13.17
CA ALA A 120 6.23 2.74 -13.23
C ALA A 120 6.77 2.73 -14.67
N PRO A 121 6.15 2.02 -15.64
CA PRO A 121 6.62 2.06 -17.04
C PRO A 121 6.62 3.48 -17.61
N ARG A 122 5.60 4.28 -17.29
CA ARG A 122 5.52 5.71 -17.68
C ARG A 122 6.65 6.53 -17.04
N ARG A 123 7.02 6.25 -15.79
CA ARG A 123 8.08 6.95 -15.04
C ARG A 123 9.46 6.59 -15.60
N GLU A 124 9.72 5.31 -15.85
CA GLU A 124 10.95 4.80 -16.44
C GLU A 124 11.15 5.37 -17.84
N ALA A 125 10.15 5.26 -18.72
CA ALA A 125 10.22 5.83 -20.06
C ALA A 125 10.45 7.35 -20.03
N ARG A 126 9.85 8.08 -19.07
CA ARG A 126 10.10 9.52 -18.88
C ARG A 126 11.55 9.78 -18.43
N SER A 127 12.08 8.96 -17.53
CA SER A 127 13.46 9.05 -17.07
C SER A 127 14.43 8.84 -18.23
N SER A 128 14.25 7.76 -19.01
CA SER A 128 15.05 7.46 -20.19
C SER A 128 15.02 8.58 -21.22
N ARG A 129 13.83 9.14 -21.53
CA ARG A 129 13.72 10.32 -22.42
C ARG A 129 14.51 11.51 -21.90
N LYS A 130 14.43 11.82 -20.60
CA LYS A 130 15.20 12.92 -20.00
C LYS A 130 16.71 12.66 -20.10
N THR A 131 17.16 11.45 -19.82
CA THR A 131 18.57 11.04 -19.88
C THR A 131 19.11 11.16 -21.31
N ILE A 132 18.41 10.60 -22.29
CA ILE A 132 18.78 10.69 -23.72
C ILE A 132 18.83 12.15 -24.17
N ARG A 133 17.79 12.93 -23.88
CA ARG A 133 17.72 14.35 -24.26
C ARG A 133 18.86 15.16 -23.65
N ARG A 134 19.18 14.95 -22.37
CA ARG A 134 20.26 15.67 -21.67
C ARG A 134 21.65 15.26 -22.17
N ARG A 135 21.86 13.96 -22.47
CA ARG A 135 23.10 13.49 -23.10
C ARG A 135 23.27 14.14 -24.48
N ARG A 136 22.23 14.12 -25.32
CA ARG A 136 22.24 14.78 -26.64
C ARG A 136 22.53 16.27 -26.52
N TYR A 137 21.89 16.96 -25.57
CA TYR A 137 22.12 18.38 -25.32
C TYR A 137 23.56 18.69 -24.89
N ARG A 138 24.12 17.91 -23.96
CA ARG A 138 25.53 18.06 -23.52
C ARG A 138 26.50 17.85 -24.68
N VAL A 139 26.36 16.75 -25.42
CA VAL A 139 27.21 16.46 -26.60
C VAL A 139 27.05 17.54 -27.66
N GLY A 140 25.84 18.07 -27.86
CA GLY A 140 25.59 19.19 -28.76
C GLY A 140 26.31 20.47 -28.35
N ARG A 141 26.35 20.79 -27.04
CA ARG A 141 27.12 21.95 -26.53
C ARG A 141 28.63 21.77 -26.71
N VAL A 142 29.16 20.56 -26.51
CA VAL A 142 30.58 20.27 -26.80
C VAL A 142 30.87 20.44 -28.29
N ARG A 143 30.01 19.92 -29.19
CA ARG A 143 30.17 20.14 -30.63
C ARG A 143 30.11 21.61 -31.03
N LYS A 144 29.19 22.37 -30.43
CA LYS A 144 29.10 23.82 -30.65
C LYS A 144 30.39 24.51 -30.21
N MET A 145 30.88 24.20 -29.02
CA MET A 145 32.15 24.75 -28.51
C MET A 145 33.33 24.42 -29.44
N ILE A 146 33.44 23.19 -29.93
CA ILE A 146 34.49 22.77 -30.88
C ILE A 146 34.49 23.65 -32.13
N LEU A 147 33.32 24.00 -32.67
CA LEU A 147 33.18 24.87 -33.83
C LEU A 147 33.47 26.35 -33.48
N ASP A 148 32.85 26.86 -32.41
CA ASP A 148 32.95 28.26 -32.00
C ASP A 148 34.39 28.65 -31.63
N LYS A 149 35.15 27.72 -31.05
CA LYS A 149 36.56 27.89 -30.67
C LYS A 149 37.54 27.43 -31.76
N GLY A 150 37.06 27.06 -32.94
CA GLY A 150 37.90 26.80 -34.12
C GLY A 150 38.70 25.50 -34.13
N LEU A 151 38.39 24.52 -33.27
CA LEU A 151 39.05 23.20 -33.33
C LEU A 151 38.75 22.47 -34.63
N LEU A 152 37.52 22.58 -35.12
CA LEU A 152 37.12 22.04 -36.42
C LEU A 152 36.26 23.05 -37.17
N SER A 153 36.38 23.07 -38.49
CA SER A 153 35.37 23.66 -39.37
C SER A 153 34.09 22.81 -39.39
N LYS A 154 33.00 23.40 -39.87
CA LYS A 154 31.72 22.70 -40.04
C LYS A 154 31.84 21.45 -40.92
N VAL A 155 32.60 21.54 -42.01
CA VAL A 155 32.83 20.42 -42.94
C VAL A 155 33.60 19.28 -42.25
N GLN A 156 34.69 19.60 -41.54
CA GLN A 156 35.45 18.61 -40.79
C GLN A 156 34.62 17.95 -39.67
N ALA A 157 33.71 18.70 -39.04
CA ALA A 157 32.83 18.15 -38.00
C ALA A 157 31.74 17.22 -38.56
N GLU A 158 31.24 17.46 -39.77
CA GLU A 158 30.30 16.57 -40.46
C GLU A 158 30.96 15.24 -40.86
N GLN A 159 32.24 15.30 -41.26
CA GLN A 159 33.07 14.14 -41.65
C GLN A 159 33.82 13.50 -40.47
N LEU A 160 33.52 13.90 -39.22
CA LEU A 160 34.30 13.50 -38.04
C LEU A 160 34.41 11.98 -37.86
N TYR A 161 33.36 11.24 -38.24
CA TYR A 161 33.25 9.79 -38.05
C TYR A 161 33.38 8.99 -39.36
N ASP A 162 33.70 9.63 -40.47
CA ASP A 162 34.02 8.94 -41.72
C ASP A 162 35.37 8.26 -41.52
N TRP A 163 35.39 6.93 -41.44
CA TRP A 163 36.61 6.17 -41.14
C TRP A 163 37.62 6.31 -42.28
N LYS A 164 38.87 6.63 -41.93
CA LYS A 164 39.99 6.73 -42.88
C LYS A 164 41.07 5.72 -42.53
N ASP A 165 41.82 5.27 -43.54
CA ASP A 165 42.97 4.38 -43.31
C ASP A 165 43.98 5.07 -42.38
N GLY A 166 44.43 4.33 -41.37
CA GLY A 166 45.28 4.85 -40.28
C GLY A 166 44.52 5.46 -39.09
N ASP A 167 43.19 5.57 -39.13
CA ASP A 167 42.42 6.00 -37.96
C ASP A 167 42.59 5.01 -36.80
N LEU A 168 42.89 5.54 -35.62
CA LEU A 168 42.98 4.75 -34.40
C LEU A 168 41.62 4.63 -33.69
N ASP A 169 41.46 3.56 -32.92
CA ASP A 169 40.31 3.42 -32.02
C ASP A 169 40.35 4.48 -30.91
N ILE A 170 39.18 4.88 -30.41
CA ILE A 170 39.04 5.95 -29.44
C ILE A 170 39.78 5.73 -28.12
N TRP A 171 39.94 4.48 -27.67
CA TRP A 171 40.68 4.16 -26.45
C TRP A 171 42.18 4.33 -26.67
N LEU A 172 42.68 3.96 -27.86
CA LEU A 172 44.09 4.14 -28.22
C LEU A 172 44.44 5.61 -28.43
N ILE A 173 43.57 6.40 -29.07
CA ILE A 173 43.79 7.86 -29.18
C ILE A 173 43.91 8.50 -27.79
N ARG A 174 43.11 8.06 -26.81
CA ARG A 174 43.16 8.58 -25.43
C ARG A 174 44.47 8.24 -24.71
N MET A 175 45.04 7.06 -24.94
CA MET A 175 46.39 6.74 -24.43
C MET A 175 47.47 7.56 -25.13
N ASN A 176 47.45 7.59 -26.47
CA ASN A 176 48.46 8.29 -27.27
C ASN A 176 48.46 9.81 -27.02
N ALA A 177 47.36 10.36 -26.51
CA ALA A 177 47.27 11.76 -26.09
C ALA A 177 48.27 12.15 -24.99
N LEU A 178 48.85 11.18 -24.29
CA LEU A 178 49.86 11.39 -23.26
C LEU A 178 51.29 11.33 -23.78
N GLU A 179 51.49 10.84 -25.01
CA GLU A 179 52.81 10.53 -25.57
C GLU A 179 53.14 11.37 -26.80
N ARG A 180 52.13 11.95 -27.47
CA ARG A 180 52.31 12.81 -28.64
C ARG A 180 51.25 13.89 -28.77
N GLN A 181 51.53 14.87 -29.62
CA GLN A 181 50.51 15.80 -30.11
C GLN A 181 49.42 15.06 -30.90
N LEU A 182 48.15 15.35 -30.60
CA LEU A 182 47.00 14.87 -31.35
C LEU A 182 46.72 15.77 -32.54
N SER A 183 46.07 15.22 -33.57
CA SER A 183 45.40 16.05 -34.57
C SER A 183 44.10 16.64 -34.04
N ASP A 184 43.64 17.76 -34.62
CA ASP A 184 42.36 18.39 -34.27
C ASP A 184 41.18 17.40 -34.33
N ARG A 185 41.19 16.51 -35.34
CA ARG A 185 40.18 15.47 -35.53
C ARG A 185 40.21 14.44 -34.40
N GLU A 186 41.39 14.00 -33.99
CA GLU A 186 41.58 13.10 -32.85
C GLU A 186 41.12 13.76 -31.54
N PHE A 187 41.55 14.99 -31.29
CA PHE A 187 41.22 15.68 -30.05
C PHE A 187 39.70 15.93 -29.95
N ALA A 188 39.05 16.35 -31.03
CA ALA A 188 37.60 16.47 -31.10
C ALA A 188 36.87 15.14 -30.84
N ARG A 189 37.40 14.01 -31.34
CA ARG A 189 36.85 12.67 -31.07
C ARG A 189 36.93 12.34 -29.58
N ILE A 190 38.03 12.62 -28.86
CA ILE A 190 38.10 12.35 -27.41
C ILE A 190 37.10 13.22 -26.63
N LEU A 191 37.02 14.53 -26.92
CA LEU A 191 36.13 15.46 -26.22
C LEU A 191 34.66 15.04 -26.34
N ILE A 192 34.24 14.62 -27.54
CA ILE A 192 32.89 14.09 -27.73
C ILE A 192 32.71 12.73 -27.04
N HIS A 193 33.73 11.88 -27.04
CA HIS A 193 33.69 10.58 -26.37
C HIS A 193 33.49 10.72 -24.86
N TYR A 194 34.31 11.55 -24.19
CA TYR A 194 34.16 11.88 -22.77
C TYR A 194 32.78 12.47 -22.47
N ALA A 195 32.31 13.42 -23.29
CA ALA A 195 30.98 14.01 -23.11
C ALA A 195 29.85 12.98 -23.23
N LYS A 196 30.00 11.97 -24.09
CA LYS A 196 29.03 10.87 -24.26
C LYS A 196 29.08 9.89 -23.07
N ASN A 197 30.29 9.56 -22.60
CA ASN A 197 30.57 8.49 -21.62
C ASN A 197 31.28 9.00 -20.34
N ARG A 198 30.67 9.95 -19.63
CA ARG A 198 31.27 10.67 -18.47
C ARG A 198 31.27 9.95 -17.11
N GLY A 199 31.18 8.62 -17.08
CA GLY A 199 31.20 7.85 -15.82
C GLY A 199 30.05 8.13 -14.82
N PHE A 200 30.13 7.43 -13.69
CA PHE A 200 29.19 7.52 -12.57
C PHE A 200 29.63 8.58 -11.55
N LYS A 201 28.70 9.39 -11.06
CA LYS A 201 28.96 10.37 -10.00
C LYS A 201 27.99 10.08 -8.85
N SER A 202 28.53 9.83 -7.66
CA SER A 202 27.72 9.80 -6.44
C SER A 202 27.15 11.20 -6.18
N ASN A 203 25.91 11.29 -5.71
CA ASN A 203 25.32 12.60 -5.35
C ASN A 203 25.76 13.06 -3.95
N ARG A 204 26.23 12.13 -3.11
CA ARG A 204 26.60 12.40 -1.72
C ARG A 204 27.87 11.68 -1.32
N LYS A 205 28.66 12.31 -0.44
CA LYS A 205 29.84 11.70 0.21
C LYS A 205 29.47 10.46 1.03
N SER A 206 28.37 10.52 1.79
CA SER A 206 27.88 9.40 2.60
C SER A 206 27.55 8.13 1.78
N GLU A 207 27.03 8.28 0.57
CA GLU A 207 26.70 7.14 -0.31
C GLU A 207 27.97 6.51 -0.90
N ALA A 208 29.03 7.29 -1.09
CA ALA A 208 30.28 6.82 -1.64
C ALA A 208 31.11 5.97 -0.65
N SER A 209 30.83 6.05 0.66
CA SER A 209 31.53 5.31 1.72
C SER A 209 30.83 4.05 2.23
N GLU A 210 29.58 3.76 1.81
CA GLU A 210 28.83 2.58 2.27
C GLU A 210 29.43 1.25 1.76
N LYS A 211 29.88 0.38 2.67
CA LYS A 211 30.45 -0.94 2.30
C LYS A 211 29.47 -1.84 1.55
N GLU A 212 28.17 -1.70 1.79
CA GLU A 212 27.06 -2.40 1.11
C GLU A 212 26.48 -1.60 -0.08
N GLY A 213 27.31 -0.84 -0.80
CA GLY A 213 26.88 -0.17 -2.03
C GLY A 213 26.40 -1.18 -3.08
N GLY A 214 25.40 -0.83 -3.89
CA GLY A 214 24.93 -1.71 -4.97
C GLY A 214 26.04 -2.07 -5.96
N GLN A 215 25.83 -3.11 -6.79
CA GLN A 215 26.83 -3.68 -7.73
C GLN A 215 27.63 -2.64 -8.52
N LEU A 216 26.99 -1.53 -8.89
CA LEU A 216 27.64 -0.42 -9.60
C LEU A 216 28.68 0.32 -8.75
N LEU A 217 28.38 0.63 -7.49
CA LEU A 217 29.32 1.31 -6.58
C LEU A 217 30.51 0.42 -6.22
N GLN A 218 30.26 -0.88 -6.05
CA GLN A 218 31.32 -1.87 -5.85
C GLN A 218 32.27 -1.92 -7.04
N ALA A 219 31.74 -1.97 -8.28
CA ALA A 219 32.57 -1.94 -9.48
C ALA A 219 33.38 -0.64 -9.62
N VAL A 220 32.79 0.52 -9.27
CA VAL A 220 33.50 1.79 -9.26
C VAL A 220 34.68 1.79 -8.28
N ARG A 221 34.48 1.26 -7.06
CA ARG A 221 35.57 1.15 -6.07
C ARG A 221 36.67 0.20 -6.53
N ALA A 222 36.28 -1.00 -6.97
CA ALA A 222 37.23 -2.00 -7.45
C ALA A 222 38.08 -1.47 -8.61
N ASN A 223 37.50 -0.71 -9.55
CA ASN A 223 38.27 -0.11 -10.64
C ASN A 223 39.19 1.03 -10.17
N LYS A 224 38.78 1.78 -9.15
CA LYS A 224 39.62 2.81 -8.53
C LYS A 224 40.80 2.21 -7.76
N GLU A 225 40.57 1.10 -7.07
CA GLU A 225 41.62 0.31 -6.40
C GLU A 225 42.58 -0.28 -7.43
N LEU A 226 42.06 -0.88 -8.50
CA LEU A 226 42.85 -1.42 -9.61
C LEU A 226 43.76 -0.37 -10.27
N MET A 227 43.24 0.84 -10.52
CA MET A 227 44.05 1.95 -11.05
C MET A 227 45.25 2.27 -10.15
N LYS A 228 45.06 2.23 -8.82
CA LYS A 228 46.11 2.52 -7.84
C LYS A 228 47.09 1.37 -7.68
N GLU A 229 46.60 0.14 -7.59
CA GLU A 229 47.43 -1.05 -7.39
C GLU A 229 48.40 -1.27 -8.55
N ASN A 230 47.93 -1.05 -9.78
CA ASN A 230 48.71 -1.24 -11.01
C ASN A 230 49.36 0.05 -11.54
N ASN A 231 49.27 1.17 -10.79
CA ASN A 231 49.86 2.47 -11.15
C ASN A 231 49.50 2.98 -12.57
N TYR A 232 48.26 2.80 -13.00
CA TYR A 232 47.80 3.34 -14.29
C TYR A 232 47.62 4.86 -14.21
N ASN A 233 48.16 5.61 -15.17
CA ASN A 233 48.09 7.06 -15.22
C ASN A 233 46.70 7.57 -15.63
N THR A 234 45.99 6.80 -16.47
CA THR A 234 44.65 7.18 -16.96
C THR A 234 43.68 6.00 -17.03
N VAL A 235 42.38 6.30 -17.10
CA VAL A 235 41.36 5.27 -17.29
C VAL A 235 41.54 4.57 -18.64
N ALA A 236 41.94 5.30 -19.69
CA ALA A 236 42.21 4.71 -20.99
C ALA A 236 43.33 3.66 -20.94
N GLU A 237 44.43 3.97 -20.25
CA GLU A 237 45.55 3.07 -20.04
C GLU A 237 45.12 1.79 -19.31
N MET A 238 44.46 1.93 -18.15
CA MET A 238 43.90 0.78 -17.42
C MET A 238 43.00 -0.06 -18.32
N LEU A 239 42.06 0.57 -19.02
CA LEU A 239 41.12 -0.15 -19.88
C LEU A 239 41.81 -0.87 -21.02
N MET A 240 42.97 -0.41 -21.51
CA MET A 240 43.66 -1.02 -22.62
C MET A 240 44.63 -2.12 -22.20
N LEU A 241 45.38 -1.89 -21.12
CA LEU A 241 46.49 -2.74 -20.69
C LEU A 241 46.09 -3.85 -19.70
N ASP A 242 45.08 -3.62 -18.86
CA ASP A 242 44.70 -4.59 -17.83
C ASP A 242 43.92 -5.78 -18.42
N ASP A 243 44.32 -6.99 -18.01
CA ASP A 243 43.74 -8.26 -18.46
C ASP A 243 42.23 -8.33 -18.22
N LYS A 244 41.74 -7.69 -17.16
CA LYS A 244 40.31 -7.60 -16.82
C LYS A 244 39.46 -7.05 -17.96
N PHE A 245 40.03 -6.17 -18.79
CA PHE A 245 39.31 -5.46 -19.85
C PHE A 245 39.62 -6.02 -21.25
N GLN A 246 40.30 -7.15 -21.36
CA GLN A 246 40.53 -7.80 -22.64
C GLN A 246 39.21 -8.24 -23.30
N GLY A 247 39.12 -8.12 -24.62
CA GLY A 247 37.94 -8.48 -25.42
C GLY A 247 36.81 -7.43 -25.48
N HIS A 248 36.52 -6.69 -24.39
CA HIS A 248 35.57 -5.57 -24.46
C HIS A 248 35.84 -4.46 -23.45
N LYS A 249 35.67 -3.20 -23.88
CA LYS A 249 35.86 -2.01 -23.03
C LYS A 249 34.55 -1.44 -22.46
N ARG A 250 33.42 -2.08 -22.76
CA ARG A 250 32.06 -1.63 -22.40
C ARG A 250 31.31 -2.77 -21.75
N ASN A 251 30.55 -2.45 -20.71
CA ASN A 251 29.59 -3.36 -20.08
C ASN A 251 28.69 -4.08 -21.10
N LYS A 252 28.48 -5.38 -20.89
CA LYS A 252 27.59 -6.25 -21.69
C LYS A 252 26.62 -7.03 -20.77
N GLY A 253 25.41 -7.29 -21.23
CA GLY A 253 24.55 -8.35 -20.65
C GLY A 253 24.27 -8.31 -19.13
N GLY A 254 24.24 -7.14 -18.50
CA GLY A 254 24.04 -7.02 -17.04
C GLY A 254 25.33 -7.01 -16.21
N ASP A 255 26.50 -7.13 -16.84
CA ASP A 255 27.80 -6.89 -16.22
C ASP A 255 28.03 -5.38 -15.99
N TYR A 256 28.42 -5.02 -14.77
CA TYR A 256 28.75 -3.65 -14.35
C TYR A 256 30.24 -3.46 -14.03
N SER A 257 31.09 -4.45 -14.31
CA SER A 257 32.50 -4.44 -13.94
C SER A 257 33.33 -3.31 -14.55
N HIS A 258 32.90 -2.69 -15.67
CA HIS A 258 33.63 -1.62 -16.36
C HIS A 258 33.11 -0.21 -16.03
N VAL A 259 32.35 -0.05 -14.94
CA VAL A 259 31.87 1.28 -14.54
C VAL A 259 32.99 2.07 -13.89
N ILE A 260 33.25 3.26 -14.44
CA ILE A 260 34.30 4.17 -13.97
C ILE A 260 33.65 5.35 -13.23
N ALA A 261 34.32 5.81 -12.16
CA ALA A 261 33.95 7.03 -11.46
C ALA A 261 34.15 8.25 -12.36
N ARG A 262 33.29 9.25 -12.20
CA ARG A 262 33.41 10.50 -12.95
C ARG A 262 34.69 11.25 -12.59
N SER A 263 35.13 11.20 -11.33
CA SER A 263 36.39 11.82 -10.89
C SER A 263 37.59 11.34 -11.69
N GLU A 264 37.74 10.02 -11.89
CA GLU A 264 38.91 9.49 -12.62
C GLU A 264 38.90 9.89 -14.11
N ILE A 265 37.72 10.07 -14.71
CA ILE A 265 37.62 10.59 -16.08
C ILE A 265 37.91 12.10 -16.12
N GLU A 266 37.54 12.84 -15.07
CA GLU A 266 37.85 14.26 -14.93
C GLU A 266 39.36 14.47 -14.82
N GLU A 267 40.03 13.68 -13.98
CA GLU A 267 41.49 13.63 -13.85
C GLU A 267 42.15 13.31 -15.21
N GLU A 268 41.69 12.29 -15.93
CA GLU A 268 42.20 11.99 -17.27
C GLU A 268 42.01 13.15 -18.26
N ILE A 269 40.87 13.85 -18.23
CA ILE A 269 40.65 15.02 -19.09
C ILE A 269 41.70 16.10 -18.79
N HIS A 270 41.93 16.41 -17.52
CA HIS A 270 42.95 17.38 -17.11
C HIS A 270 44.34 16.97 -17.60
N THR A 271 44.74 15.72 -17.39
CA THR A 271 46.04 15.20 -17.85
C THR A 271 46.18 15.27 -19.38
N VAL A 272 45.12 14.97 -20.13
CA VAL A 272 45.13 15.09 -21.60
C VAL A 272 45.30 16.55 -22.04
N PHE A 273 44.57 17.49 -21.45
CA PHE A 273 44.73 18.91 -21.79
C PHE A 273 46.12 19.44 -21.41
N GLU A 274 46.65 19.04 -20.26
CA GLU A 274 48.01 19.38 -19.81
C GLU A 274 49.06 18.88 -20.81
N LYS A 275 49.04 17.57 -21.15
CA LYS A 275 50.00 17.00 -22.11
C LYS A 275 49.87 17.58 -23.51
N GLN A 276 48.65 17.79 -24.00
CA GLN A 276 48.45 18.41 -25.31
C GLN A 276 48.94 19.87 -25.35
N ARG A 277 48.89 20.57 -24.22
CA ARG A 277 49.46 21.91 -24.08
C ARG A 277 50.99 21.87 -24.06
N GLU A 278 51.61 20.92 -23.36
CA GLU A 278 53.06 20.67 -23.40
C GLU A 278 53.55 20.39 -24.83
N TYR A 279 52.78 19.61 -25.60
CA TYR A 279 53.08 19.32 -27.02
C TYR A 279 52.68 20.44 -27.99
N GLY A 280 52.24 21.60 -27.49
CA GLY A 280 51.95 22.78 -28.32
C GLY A 280 50.67 22.71 -29.14
N HIS A 281 49.68 21.90 -28.75
CA HIS A 281 48.37 21.85 -29.43
C HIS A 281 47.60 23.19 -29.24
N PRO A 282 47.25 23.93 -30.32
CA PRO A 282 46.67 25.28 -30.20
C PRO A 282 45.36 25.36 -29.42
N PHE A 283 44.53 24.32 -29.52
CA PHE A 283 43.25 24.25 -28.80
C PHE A 283 43.39 23.97 -27.29
N ALA A 284 44.50 23.40 -26.83
CA ALA A 284 44.69 22.95 -25.44
C ALA A 284 45.05 24.12 -24.50
N THR A 285 44.25 25.19 -24.51
CA THR A 285 44.40 26.33 -23.58
C THR A 285 43.66 26.08 -22.27
N ALA A 286 44.08 26.74 -21.17
CA ALA A 286 43.40 26.62 -19.88
C ALA A 286 41.94 27.11 -19.96
N GLU A 287 41.68 28.18 -20.72
CA GLU A 287 40.32 28.70 -20.95
C GLU A 287 39.42 27.67 -21.64
N ASN A 288 39.95 26.98 -22.66
CA ASN A 288 39.19 25.93 -23.36
C ASN A 288 38.98 24.71 -22.47
N GLU A 289 39.95 24.36 -21.63
CA GLU A 289 39.81 23.28 -20.66
C GLU A 289 38.67 23.57 -19.66
N ASP A 290 38.67 24.76 -19.04
CA ASP A 290 37.63 25.20 -18.10
C ASP A 290 36.25 25.24 -18.75
N ALA A 291 36.18 25.82 -19.96
CA ALA A 291 34.94 25.86 -20.73
C ALA A 291 34.42 24.44 -21.03
N TYR A 292 35.31 23.51 -21.37
CA TYR A 292 34.94 22.12 -21.65
C TYR A 292 34.46 21.40 -20.38
N ILE A 293 35.20 21.49 -19.28
CA ILE A 293 34.85 20.89 -17.98
C ILE A 293 33.50 21.41 -17.49
N SER A 294 33.24 22.71 -17.61
CA SER A 294 31.94 23.31 -17.24
C SER A 294 30.77 22.66 -17.99
N ILE A 295 30.93 22.36 -19.28
CA ILE A 295 29.91 21.69 -20.09
C ILE A 295 29.83 20.21 -19.72
N TRP A 296 30.97 19.54 -19.58
CA TRP A 296 31.08 18.10 -19.35
C TRP A 296 30.52 17.67 -17.99
N ALA A 297 30.93 18.37 -16.93
CA ALA A 297 30.56 18.11 -15.54
C ALA A 297 29.10 18.47 -15.24
N SER A 298 28.50 19.39 -16.00
CA SER A 298 27.15 19.90 -15.73
C SER A 298 26.09 18.80 -15.55
N GLN A 299 25.40 18.82 -14.43
CA GLN A 299 24.26 17.96 -14.13
C GLN A 299 23.23 18.72 -13.31
N ARG A 300 21.95 18.36 -13.44
CA ARG A 300 20.95 18.89 -12.52
C ARG A 300 21.07 18.18 -11.17
N PRO A 301 20.79 18.86 -10.05
CA PRO A 301 20.71 18.25 -8.73
C PRO A 301 19.74 17.08 -8.74
N PHE A 302 19.97 16.10 -7.87
CA PHE A 302 19.12 14.91 -7.78
C PHE A 302 17.69 15.30 -7.39
N ALA A 303 17.57 16.17 -6.39
CA ALA A 303 16.32 16.76 -5.95
C ALA A 303 16.61 18.13 -5.35
N THR A 304 15.80 19.12 -5.71
CA THR A 304 15.83 20.41 -5.02
C THR A 304 15.14 20.32 -3.66
N GLN A 305 15.41 21.26 -2.76
CA GLN A 305 14.67 21.38 -1.49
C GLN A 305 13.15 21.36 -1.73
N ASP A 306 12.67 22.15 -2.69
CA ASP A 306 11.25 22.24 -3.02
C ASP A 306 10.64 20.90 -3.48
N ASP A 307 11.40 20.09 -4.22
CA ASP A 307 10.97 18.76 -4.65
C ASP A 307 10.77 17.81 -3.46
N ILE A 308 11.59 17.95 -2.42
CA ILE A 308 11.49 17.16 -1.19
C ILE A 308 10.35 17.69 -0.31
N VAL A 309 10.31 19.01 -0.06
CA VAL A 309 9.29 19.66 0.79
C VAL A 309 7.87 19.44 0.28
N LYS A 310 7.66 19.41 -1.04
CA LYS A 310 6.36 19.08 -1.66
C LYS A 310 5.88 17.66 -1.35
N LYS A 311 6.81 16.73 -1.06
CA LYS A 311 6.51 15.33 -0.71
C LYS A 311 6.38 15.10 0.79
N ILE A 312 6.81 16.06 1.62
CA ILE A 312 6.62 16.00 3.07
C ILE A 312 5.13 16.23 3.36
N GLY A 313 4.52 15.29 4.10
CA GLY A 313 3.16 15.43 4.59
C GLY A 313 3.00 16.59 5.58
N THR A 314 1.76 17.03 5.79
CA THR A 314 1.44 18.08 6.76
C THR A 314 1.32 17.49 8.17
N CYS A 315 1.55 18.31 9.19
CA CYS A 315 1.35 17.91 10.58
C CYS A 315 -0.10 17.48 10.83
N THR A 316 -0.29 16.50 11.71
CA THR A 316 -1.62 16.04 12.13
C THR A 316 -2.48 17.15 12.72
N PHE A 317 -1.90 18.03 13.54
CA PHE A 317 -2.65 19.08 14.25
C PHE A 317 -2.51 20.47 13.62
N GLU A 318 -1.43 20.72 12.88
CA GLU A 318 -1.07 22.01 12.28
C GLU A 318 -1.03 21.87 10.74
N PRO A 319 -2.16 21.97 10.02
CA PRO A 319 -2.24 21.63 8.59
C PRO A 319 -1.35 22.48 7.68
N ASN A 320 -0.99 23.68 8.12
CA ASN A 320 -0.11 24.60 7.40
C ASN A 320 1.37 24.27 7.60
N GLU A 321 1.70 23.42 8.58
CA GLU A 321 3.07 23.08 8.94
C GLU A 321 3.51 21.73 8.34
N LYS A 322 4.79 21.64 8.01
CA LYS A 322 5.41 20.40 7.53
C LYS A 322 5.85 19.52 8.69
N ARG A 323 5.77 18.21 8.50
CA ARG A 323 6.25 17.22 9.47
C ARG A 323 7.75 17.38 9.74
N ALA A 324 8.15 17.24 10.99
CA ALA A 324 9.54 17.29 11.43
C ALA A 324 10.32 16.04 10.96
N PRO A 325 11.61 16.16 10.63
CA PRO A 325 12.50 15.02 10.40
C PRO A 325 12.49 14.05 11.60
N LYS A 326 12.49 12.74 11.33
CA LYS A 326 12.46 11.74 12.42
C LYS A 326 13.75 11.72 13.23
N PHE A 327 14.88 12.05 12.60
CA PHE A 327 16.22 12.10 13.21
C PHE A 327 16.61 13.54 13.62
N SER A 328 15.64 14.30 14.09
CA SER A 328 15.85 15.62 14.71
C SER A 328 15.83 15.48 16.23
N TYR A 329 16.50 16.37 16.94
CA TYR A 329 16.56 16.35 18.41
C TYR A 329 15.14 16.37 19.00
N THR A 330 14.31 17.33 18.58
CA THR A 330 12.97 17.55 19.13
C THR A 330 12.07 16.33 18.89
N PHE A 331 12.12 15.71 17.70
CA PHE A 331 11.32 14.52 17.42
C PHE A 331 11.83 13.28 18.16
N GLU A 332 13.15 13.07 18.24
CA GLU A 332 13.72 11.93 18.95
C GLU A 332 13.49 12.03 20.47
N ARG A 333 13.56 13.23 21.04
CA ARG A 333 13.21 13.53 22.44
C ARG A 333 11.73 13.25 22.71
N PHE A 334 10.82 13.77 21.89
CA PHE A 334 9.39 13.47 21.97
C PHE A 334 9.13 11.96 21.95
N ARG A 335 9.76 11.23 21.03
CA ARG A 335 9.60 9.76 20.92
C ARG A 335 10.13 9.03 22.15
N ALA A 336 11.23 9.52 22.75
CA ALA A 336 11.77 8.95 23.98
C ALA A 336 10.77 9.13 25.12
N LEU A 337 10.33 10.35 25.37
CA LEU A 337 9.40 10.68 26.44
C LEU A 337 8.03 9.99 26.27
N ASP A 338 7.44 10.00 25.07
CA ASP A 338 6.18 9.30 24.79
C ASP A 338 6.29 7.79 25.07
N LYS A 339 7.45 7.19 24.78
CA LYS A 339 7.67 5.78 25.06
C LYS A 339 7.90 5.52 26.56
N ILE A 340 8.64 6.38 27.23
CA ILE A 340 8.90 6.30 28.68
C ILE A 340 7.57 6.41 29.45
N ASN A 341 6.73 7.41 29.15
CA ASN A 341 5.49 7.66 29.90
C ASN A 341 4.48 6.51 29.77
N ARG A 342 4.52 5.72 28.68
CA ARG A 342 3.63 4.56 28.49
C ARG A 342 4.13 3.28 29.15
N LEU A 343 5.41 3.24 29.53
CA LEU A 343 6.03 2.06 30.11
C LEU A 343 5.45 1.83 31.51
N LYS A 344 5.03 0.58 31.76
CA LYS A 344 4.59 0.15 33.08
C LYS A 344 5.44 -1.01 33.57
N ILE A 345 5.70 -1.01 34.87
CA ILE A 345 6.27 -2.15 35.57
C ILE A 345 5.12 -2.99 36.09
N ILE A 346 5.11 -4.26 35.71
CA ILE A 346 4.17 -5.28 36.15
C ILE A 346 4.87 -6.21 37.14
N SER A 347 4.15 -6.62 38.18
CA SER A 347 4.61 -7.58 39.17
C SER A 347 3.51 -8.61 39.39
N ASP A 348 3.88 -9.82 39.79
CA ASP A 348 2.92 -10.87 40.15
C ASP A 348 2.24 -10.56 41.52
N THR A 349 2.82 -9.68 42.33
CA THR A 349 2.37 -9.37 43.70
C THR A 349 1.78 -7.98 43.87
N ALA A 350 1.94 -7.08 42.89
CA ALA A 350 1.51 -5.69 42.98
C ALA A 350 0.79 -5.23 41.71
N SER A 351 -0.11 -4.25 41.86
CA SER A 351 -0.78 -3.63 40.72
C SER A 351 0.23 -2.96 39.77
N PRO A 352 0.00 -2.99 38.44
CA PRO A 352 0.89 -2.34 37.48
C PRO A 352 1.10 -0.86 37.80
N ARG A 353 2.35 -0.40 37.88
CA ARG A 353 2.71 1.00 38.15
C ARG A 353 3.37 1.67 36.95
N PHE A 354 3.22 2.98 36.85
CA PHE A 354 4.04 3.82 35.97
C PHE A 354 5.41 4.09 36.61
N LEU A 355 6.33 4.64 35.82
CA LEU A 355 7.64 5.08 36.29
C LEU A 355 7.52 6.36 37.13
N SER A 356 8.36 6.52 38.16
CA SER A 356 8.51 7.78 38.89
C SER A 356 9.25 8.82 38.05
N ASP A 357 9.20 10.10 38.45
CA ASP A 357 9.88 11.16 37.70
C ASP A 357 11.41 10.97 37.68
N GLU A 358 12.01 10.49 38.78
CA GLU A 358 13.44 10.16 38.83
C GLU A 358 13.80 9.01 37.89
N GLU A 359 12.96 7.96 37.84
CA GLU A 359 13.12 6.83 36.93
C GLU A 359 13.03 7.30 35.46
N ARG A 360 12.07 8.19 35.16
CA ARG A 360 11.88 8.76 33.81
C ARG A 360 13.10 9.56 33.37
N ASP A 361 13.63 10.42 34.25
CA ASP A 361 14.81 11.24 33.98
C ASP A 361 16.08 10.41 33.80
N ALA A 362 16.28 9.39 34.64
CA ALA A 362 17.42 8.47 34.53
C ALA A 362 17.41 7.73 33.18
N ILE A 363 16.24 7.25 32.74
CA ILE A 363 16.08 6.60 31.45
C ILE A 363 16.32 7.59 30.29
N LEU A 364 15.74 8.78 30.36
CA LEU A 364 15.89 9.80 29.33
C LEU A 364 17.37 10.18 29.15
N ASN A 365 18.09 10.43 30.24
CA ASN A 365 19.52 10.72 30.22
C ASN A 365 20.34 9.58 29.60
N THR A 366 19.98 8.32 29.91
CA THR A 366 20.63 7.15 29.32
C THR A 366 20.39 7.08 27.80
N LEU A 367 19.15 7.33 27.36
CA LEU A 367 18.78 7.32 25.95
C LEU A 367 19.46 8.42 25.14
N MET A 368 19.53 9.64 25.67
CA MET A 368 20.09 10.80 24.96
C MET A 368 21.61 10.72 24.75
N ASN A 369 22.30 9.79 25.44
CA ASN A 369 23.75 9.61 25.37
C ASN A 369 24.19 8.29 24.71
N LYS A 370 23.26 7.37 24.41
CA LYS A 370 23.54 6.11 23.73
C LYS A 370 22.85 6.03 22.38
N LYS A 371 23.47 5.30 21.43
CA LYS A 371 22.88 5.03 20.11
C LYS A 371 21.56 4.26 20.22
N GLN A 372 21.53 3.27 21.11
CA GLN A 372 20.37 2.43 21.40
C GLN A 372 20.46 1.92 22.83
N VAL A 373 19.30 1.68 23.44
CA VAL A 373 19.20 1.12 24.79
C VAL A 373 18.27 -0.09 24.72
N LYS A 374 18.70 -1.21 25.31
CA LYS A 374 17.90 -2.43 25.45
C LYS A 374 17.11 -2.44 26.77
N TYR A 375 16.04 -3.21 26.84
CA TYR A 375 15.29 -3.37 28.11
C TYR A 375 16.17 -3.93 29.23
N GLN A 376 17.12 -4.82 28.90
CA GLN A 376 18.07 -5.36 29.87
C GLN A 376 18.92 -4.27 30.53
N GLU A 377 19.23 -3.18 29.80
CA GLU A 377 19.96 -2.03 30.35
C GLU A 377 19.04 -1.19 31.23
N LEU A 378 17.79 -0.96 30.80
CA LEU A 378 16.79 -0.24 31.60
C LEU A 378 16.53 -0.92 32.94
N ARG A 379 16.46 -2.25 32.97
CA ARG A 379 16.35 -3.03 34.21
C ARG A 379 17.41 -2.64 35.23
N LYS A 380 18.66 -2.51 34.77
CA LYS A 380 19.79 -2.12 35.60
C LYS A 380 19.68 -0.66 36.04
N THR A 381 19.27 0.23 35.15
CA THR A 381 19.05 1.66 35.46
C THR A 381 17.96 1.86 36.50
N LEU A 382 16.89 1.06 36.44
CA LEU A 382 15.74 1.11 37.34
C LEU A 382 15.90 0.26 38.60
N ASN A 383 16.97 -0.55 38.69
CA ASN A 383 17.20 -1.50 39.78
C ASN A 383 15.99 -2.44 40.05
N LEU A 384 15.37 -2.96 38.98
CA LEU A 384 14.17 -3.80 39.12
C LEU A 384 14.49 -5.18 39.70
N ALA A 385 13.59 -5.68 40.55
CA ALA A 385 13.64 -7.05 41.06
C ALA A 385 13.29 -8.08 39.98
N ASP A 386 13.61 -9.35 40.20
CA ASP A 386 13.37 -10.40 39.19
C ASP A 386 11.88 -10.73 38.99
N HIS A 387 11.02 -10.44 39.97
CA HIS A 387 9.58 -10.57 39.83
C HIS A 387 8.91 -9.37 39.15
N GLU A 388 9.66 -8.28 38.92
CA GLU A 388 9.18 -7.10 38.20
C GLU A 388 9.50 -7.20 36.71
N ARG A 389 8.54 -6.89 35.84
CA ARG A 389 8.65 -7.09 34.38
C ARG A 389 8.13 -5.87 33.63
N PHE A 390 8.57 -5.69 32.39
CA PHE A 390 8.05 -4.63 31.52
C PHE A 390 6.75 -5.07 30.83
N ASN A 391 5.69 -4.25 30.90
CA ASN A 391 4.40 -4.56 30.26
C ASN A 391 4.45 -4.71 28.73
N GLU A 392 5.43 -4.06 28.06
CA GLU A 392 5.59 -4.11 26.61
C GLU A 392 6.27 -5.39 26.11
N LEU A 393 6.83 -6.20 27.01
CA LEU A 393 7.54 -7.42 26.67
C LEU A 393 6.73 -8.67 27.01
N PHE A 394 6.82 -9.65 26.11
CA PHE A 394 6.47 -11.01 26.45
C PHE A 394 7.68 -11.68 27.12
N TYR A 395 7.44 -12.29 28.29
CA TYR A 395 8.40 -13.09 29.03
C TYR A 395 8.09 -14.57 28.84
N ASP A 396 9.05 -15.31 28.30
CA ASP A 396 9.06 -16.77 28.38
C ASP A 396 9.48 -17.18 29.79
N LEU A 397 8.64 -17.93 30.49
CA LEU A 397 8.89 -18.40 31.85
C LEU A 397 10.06 -19.39 31.92
N ASN A 398 10.45 -20.00 30.80
CA ASN A 398 11.59 -20.90 30.73
C ASN A 398 12.91 -20.17 30.46
N GLU A 399 12.89 -18.84 30.31
CA GLU A 399 14.08 -18.02 30.07
C GLU A 399 14.25 -16.95 31.15
N ALA A 400 15.50 -16.68 31.53
CA ALA A 400 15.80 -15.58 32.44
C ALA A 400 15.33 -14.23 31.87
N ASN A 401 14.88 -13.33 32.73
CA ASN A 401 14.41 -11.99 32.35
C ASN A 401 15.42 -11.24 31.48
N THR A 402 16.72 -11.35 31.78
CA THR A 402 17.81 -10.73 31.01
C THR A 402 17.83 -11.18 29.54
N LYS A 403 17.49 -12.44 29.26
CA LYS A 403 17.41 -12.98 27.90
C LYS A 403 16.14 -12.51 27.19
N ASN A 404 15.00 -12.55 27.88
CA ASN A 404 13.72 -12.01 27.40
C ASN A 404 13.82 -10.52 27.02
N GLU A 405 14.68 -9.78 27.73
CA GLU A 405 14.92 -8.34 27.63
C GLU A 405 16.10 -7.93 26.75
N ASN A 406 16.74 -8.88 26.07
CA ASN A 406 17.74 -8.60 25.04
C ASN A 406 17.10 -8.06 23.74
N LYS A 407 16.14 -7.15 23.89
CA LYS A 407 15.38 -6.47 22.85
C LYS A 407 15.63 -4.97 22.98
N VAL A 408 15.70 -4.28 21.85
CA VAL A 408 15.90 -2.83 21.83
C VAL A 408 14.64 -2.14 22.38
N PHE A 409 14.79 -1.35 23.44
CA PHE A 409 13.74 -0.46 23.92
C PHE A 409 13.56 0.69 22.93
N LEU A 410 14.63 1.45 22.71
CA LEU A 410 14.60 2.57 21.78
C LEU A 410 16.00 2.85 21.21
N SER A 411 16.03 3.34 19.97
CA SER A 411 17.25 3.81 19.32
C SER A 411 17.11 5.27 18.93
N LEU A 412 18.01 6.11 19.46
CA LEU A 412 18.17 7.52 19.14
C LEU A 412 19.41 7.74 18.24
N GLU A 413 19.48 6.98 17.15
CA GLU A 413 20.64 6.96 16.26
C GLU A 413 20.93 8.32 15.61
N GLY A 414 19.91 9.15 15.38
CA GLY A 414 20.05 10.45 14.73
C GLY A 414 20.91 11.39 15.57
N ILE A 415 20.44 11.72 16.77
CA ILE A 415 21.14 12.59 17.71
C ILE A 415 22.50 12.03 18.09
N TRP A 416 22.61 10.72 18.30
CA TRP A 416 23.89 10.09 18.63
C TRP A 416 24.93 10.29 17.52
N LYS A 417 24.57 10.06 16.25
CA LYS A 417 25.47 10.28 15.11
C LYS A 417 25.88 11.75 14.97
N MET A 418 24.93 12.67 15.15
CA MET A 418 25.23 14.11 15.10
C MET A 418 26.17 14.53 16.25
N LYS A 419 25.97 14.01 17.46
CA LYS A 419 26.91 14.23 18.58
C LYS A 419 28.32 13.69 18.29
N GLN A 420 28.42 12.52 17.65
CA GLN A 420 29.74 11.99 17.23
C GLN A 420 30.40 12.90 16.18
N ALA A 421 29.66 13.36 15.19
CA ALA A 421 30.18 14.30 14.18
C ALA A 421 30.68 15.61 14.80
N VAL A 422 29.94 16.16 15.78
CA VAL A 422 30.37 17.34 16.55
C VAL A 422 31.68 17.07 17.29
N LYS A 423 31.76 15.92 17.99
CA LYS A 423 32.97 15.53 18.73
C LYS A 423 34.19 15.33 17.81
N SER A 424 33.97 14.86 16.58
CA SER A 424 35.04 14.62 15.60
C SER A 424 35.55 15.89 14.92
N ALA A 425 34.73 16.94 14.81
CA ALA A 425 35.06 18.15 14.07
C ALA A 425 36.10 19.06 14.76
N SER A 426 36.18 19.05 16.11
CA SER A 426 37.20 19.69 16.99
C SER A 426 36.68 19.71 18.46
N ASN A 427 37.45 20.25 19.43
CA ASN A 427 37.21 20.28 20.90
C ASN A 427 35.88 20.91 21.40
N ILE A 428 34.88 21.11 20.55
CA ILE A 428 33.55 21.57 20.95
C ILE A 428 32.85 20.42 21.68
N MET A 429 32.62 20.61 22.97
CA MET A 429 31.82 19.68 23.78
C MET A 429 30.40 19.64 23.21
N PRO A 430 29.85 18.47 22.82
CA PRO A 430 28.48 18.35 22.28
C PRO A 430 27.40 19.03 23.13
N GLU A 431 27.64 19.15 24.43
CA GLU A 431 26.79 19.79 25.43
C GLU A 431 26.66 21.32 25.22
N THR A 432 27.59 21.95 24.50
CA THR A 432 27.53 23.38 24.17
C THR A 432 26.67 23.69 22.94
N ILE A 433 26.30 22.67 22.15
CA ILE A 433 25.43 22.82 20.97
C ILE A 433 23.98 22.79 21.42
N ARG A 434 23.17 23.77 20.99
CA ARG A 434 21.77 23.89 21.43
C ARG A 434 20.90 22.84 20.73
N PRO A 435 19.77 22.43 21.34
CA PRO A 435 18.78 21.56 20.70
C PRO A 435 18.37 21.95 19.27
N ILE A 436 18.16 23.26 19.04
CA ILE A 436 17.77 23.79 17.73
C ILE A 436 18.86 23.62 16.66
N ASP A 437 20.13 23.57 17.06
CA ASP A 437 21.24 23.34 16.14
C ASP A 437 21.22 21.89 15.66
N TYR A 438 20.97 20.92 16.55
CA TYR A 438 20.75 19.52 16.16
C TYR A 438 19.50 19.32 15.29
N ASP A 439 18.41 20.06 15.54
CA ASP A 439 17.26 20.07 14.64
C ASP A 439 17.62 20.65 13.26
N THR A 440 18.48 21.68 13.22
CA THR A 440 19.00 22.27 11.98
C THR A 440 19.80 21.25 11.18
N PHE A 441 20.70 20.51 11.82
CA PHE A 441 21.47 19.44 11.21
C PHE A 441 20.57 18.31 10.71
N GLY A 442 19.65 17.84 11.57
CA GLY A 442 18.68 16.79 11.23
C GLY A 442 17.80 17.18 10.04
N TYR A 443 17.37 18.44 9.97
CA TYR A 443 16.65 18.99 8.82
C TYR A 443 17.52 19.04 7.57
N ALA A 444 18.74 19.57 7.68
CA ALA A 444 19.68 19.68 6.56
C ALA A 444 19.93 18.31 5.89
N LEU A 445 20.28 17.31 6.71
CA LEU A 445 20.63 15.96 6.27
C LEU A 445 19.42 15.14 5.78
N THR A 446 18.20 15.55 6.16
CA THR A 446 16.96 14.88 5.75
C THR A 446 16.33 15.52 4.51
N VAL A 447 16.35 16.85 4.40
CA VAL A 447 15.65 17.60 3.34
C VAL A 447 16.52 17.81 2.12
N PHE A 448 17.79 18.16 2.29
CA PHE A 448 18.70 18.37 1.18
C PHE A 448 19.39 17.05 0.80
N LYS A 449 19.73 16.91 -0.48
CA LYS A 449 20.23 15.64 -1.05
C LYS A 449 21.50 15.78 -1.88
N ASP A 450 22.02 16.99 -2.00
CA ASP A 450 23.27 17.28 -2.67
C ASP A 450 24.16 18.06 -1.69
N ASP A 451 25.44 17.67 -1.58
CA ASP A 451 26.38 18.21 -0.59
C ASP A 451 26.55 19.75 -0.66
N PRO A 452 26.58 20.40 -1.84
CA PRO A 452 26.63 21.87 -1.93
C PRO A 452 25.43 22.56 -1.29
N ASP A 453 24.22 22.02 -1.45
CA ASP A 453 23.00 22.61 -0.88
C ASP A 453 22.97 22.44 0.64
N ILE A 454 23.43 21.28 1.15
CA ILE A 454 23.58 21.05 2.61
C ILE A 454 24.57 22.06 3.19
N ARG A 455 25.74 22.21 2.57
CA ARG A 455 26.77 23.19 2.99
C ARG A 455 26.21 24.60 2.98
N ALA A 456 25.58 25.04 1.89
CA ALA A 456 25.01 26.37 1.79
C ALA A 456 23.92 26.61 2.85
N TYR A 457 23.09 25.61 3.16
CA TYR A 457 22.08 25.71 4.21
C TYR A 457 22.71 25.80 5.60
N LEU A 458 23.73 25.00 5.90
CA LEU A 458 24.46 25.06 7.18
C LEU A 458 25.29 26.33 7.33
N LYS A 459 25.78 26.95 6.24
CA LYS A 459 26.39 28.29 6.27
C LYS A 459 25.36 29.43 6.33
N ASN A 460 24.07 29.13 6.32
CA ASN A 460 22.99 30.14 6.27
C ASN A 460 23.02 31.02 5.00
N GLU A 461 23.49 30.43 3.90
CA GLU A 461 23.70 31.06 2.57
C GLU A 461 22.78 30.48 1.49
N TYR A 462 21.94 29.49 1.84
CA TYR A 462 21.11 28.80 0.85
C TYR A 462 20.09 29.73 0.18
N VAL A 463 20.02 29.62 -1.15
CA VAL A 463 19.06 30.30 -2.00
C VAL A 463 18.18 29.26 -2.68
N ASN A 464 16.86 29.40 -2.52
CA ASN A 464 15.91 28.45 -3.10
C ASN A 464 15.76 28.63 -4.61
N THR A 465 14.95 27.76 -5.24
CA THR A 465 14.77 27.77 -6.70
C THR A 465 14.13 29.05 -7.25
N ASN A 466 13.52 29.87 -6.40
CA ASN A 466 12.92 31.17 -6.75
C ASN A 466 13.88 32.35 -6.53
N GLY A 467 15.14 32.10 -6.17
CA GLY A 467 16.11 33.16 -5.89
C GLY A 467 15.99 33.81 -4.52
N LYS A 468 15.19 33.24 -3.60
CA LYS A 468 15.00 33.79 -2.25
C LYS A 468 15.97 33.11 -1.28
N LYS A 469 16.70 33.91 -0.49
CA LYS A 469 17.51 33.43 0.64
C LYS A 469 16.59 32.80 1.69
N VAL A 470 16.96 31.60 2.16
CA VAL A 470 16.23 30.87 3.21
C VAL A 470 17.18 30.67 4.38
N SER A 471 16.86 31.26 5.52
CA SER A 471 17.61 31.02 6.75
C SER A 471 17.44 29.57 7.22
N ASN A 472 18.48 29.01 7.82
CA ASN A 472 18.37 27.73 8.52
C ASN A 472 17.62 27.89 9.86
N LEU A 473 17.22 26.76 10.47
CA LEU A 473 16.31 26.77 11.63
C LEU A 473 16.89 27.51 12.85
N SER A 474 18.20 27.43 13.07
CA SER A 474 18.91 28.12 14.14
C SER A 474 19.31 29.57 13.80
N ASN A 475 19.21 29.96 12.53
CA ASN A 475 19.67 31.21 11.95
C ASN A 475 21.16 31.52 12.25
N GLN A 476 22.03 30.52 12.10
CA GLN A 476 23.47 30.63 12.37
C GLN A 476 24.32 29.99 11.26
N ALA A 477 25.57 30.41 11.13
CA ALA A 477 26.54 29.78 10.23
C ALA A 477 27.47 28.84 11.02
N TYR A 478 27.63 27.61 10.55
CA TYR A 478 28.50 26.59 11.16
C TYR A 478 29.86 26.52 10.46
N ASP A 479 30.88 26.06 11.19
CA ASP A 479 32.26 25.93 10.71
C ASP A 479 32.40 24.80 9.66
N GLU A 480 33.40 24.94 8.78
CA GLU A 480 33.59 23.98 7.69
C GLU A 480 34.04 22.60 8.19
N ALA A 481 34.75 22.52 9.32
CA ALA A 481 35.17 21.23 9.88
C ALA A 481 33.95 20.42 10.33
N LEU A 482 33.01 21.04 11.06
CA LEU A 482 31.74 20.40 11.41
C LEU A 482 30.90 20.04 10.19
N ILE A 483 30.78 20.95 9.22
CA ILE A 483 30.02 20.67 7.99
C ILE A 483 30.61 19.45 7.27
N SER A 484 31.93 19.34 7.17
CA SER A 484 32.61 18.20 6.52
C SER A 484 32.28 16.87 7.21
N GLU A 485 32.22 16.85 8.55
CA GLU A 485 31.83 15.65 9.31
C GLU A 485 30.34 15.33 9.15
N LEU A 486 29.47 16.34 9.18
CA LEU A 486 28.03 16.15 8.96
C LEU A 486 27.72 15.64 7.53
N LEU A 487 28.50 16.02 6.52
CA LEU A 487 28.34 15.52 5.14
C LEU A 487 28.63 14.01 5.00
N ASN A 488 29.30 13.39 5.98
CA ASN A 488 29.44 11.95 6.05
C ASN A 488 28.14 11.24 6.50
N LEU A 489 27.17 12.00 7.03
CA LEU A 489 25.89 11.49 7.51
C LEU A 489 24.77 11.65 6.47
N SER A 490 23.77 10.78 6.58
CA SER A 490 22.57 10.83 5.76
C SER A 490 21.35 10.36 6.54
N PHE A 491 20.30 11.20 6.54
CA PHE A 491 19.05 10.88 7.20
C PHE A 491 17.88 10.85 6.22
N SER A 492 16.83 10.17 6.65
CA SER A 492 15.57 10.00 5.92
C SER A 492 14.40 9.91 6.89
N LYS A 493 13.18 9.96 6.34
CA LYS A 493 11.90 9.84 7.06
C LYS A 493 11.53 11.08 7.90
N PHE A 494 10.22 11.24 8.06
CA PHE A 494 9.58 12.31 8.82
C PHE A 494 8.64 11.69 9.84
N GLY A 495 8.43 12.38 10.95
CA GLY A 495 7.39 12.08 11.93
C GLY A 495 5.98 12.39 11.44
N HIS A 496 4.98 12.30 12.33
CA HIS A 496 3.61 12.76 12.05
C HIS A 496 3.32 14.20 12.51
N LEU A 497 4.19 14.77 13.34
CA LEU A 497 4.07 16.12 13.90
C LEU A 497 5.10 17.09 13.31
N SER A 498 4.77 18.39 13.28
CA SER A 498 5.72 19.47 12.95
C SER A 498 6.54 19.87 14.17
N PHE A 499 7.63 20.62 13.98
CA PHE A 499 8.39 21.21 15.09
C PHE A 499 7.51 22.11 15.97
N LYS A 500 6.62 22.92 15.36
CA LYS A 500 5.65 23.75 16.07
C LYS A 500 4.75 22.92 17.00
N ALA A 501 4.14 21.85 16.48
CA ALA A 501 3.28 20.99 17.29
C ALA A 501 4.07 20.28 18.40
N LEU A 502 5.28 19.80 18.10
CA LEU A 502 6.14 19.15 19.09
C LEU A 502 6.52 20.11 20.23
N ASN A 503 6.90 21.35 19.92
CA ASN A 503 7.28 22.33 20.93
C ASN A 503 6.11 22.72 21.85
N ASN A 504 4.87 22.68 21.36
CA ASN A 504 3.68 22.90 22.18
C ASN A 504 3.33 21.68 23.07
N ILE A 505 3.64 20.46 22.60
CA ILE A 505 3.28 19.21 23.29
C ILE A 505 4.35 18.80 24.31
N LEU A 506 5.63 19.03 24.00
CA LEU A 506 6.77 18.54 24.78
C LEU A 506 6.72 18.90 26.27
N PRO A 507 6.40 20.14 26.69
CA PRO A 507 6.37 20.50 28.11
C PRO A 507 5.45 19.57 28.92
N TYR A 508 4.27 19.26 28.38
CA TYR A 508 3.29 18.41 29.05
C TYR A 508 3.68 16.93 29.09
N ILE A 509 4.43 16.44 28.09
CA ILE A 509 4.95 15.07 28.12
C ILE A 509 6.15 14.98 29.07
N GLU A 510 6.95 16.03 29.18
CA GLU A 510 8.02 16.13 30.18
C GLU A 510 7.44 16.05 31.61
N ASP A 511 6.27 16.64 31.85
CA ASP A 511 5.50 16.52 33.10
C ASP A 511 4.91 15.11 33.36
N GLY A 512 5.12 14.14 32.48
CA GLY A 512 4.66 12.74 32.68
C GLY A 512 3.31 12.42 32.10
N LEU A 513 2.64 13.39 31.47
CA LEU A 513 1.34 13.14 30.86
C LEU A 513 1.45 12.19 29.66
N GLN A 514 0.39 11.43 29.45
CA GLN A 514 0.28 10.61 28.25
C GLN A 514 0.11 11.52 27.02
N TYR A 515 0.52 11.03 25.85
CA TYR A 515 0.43 11.81 24.60
C TYR A 515 -0.96 12.39 24.32
N TYR A 516 -2.03 11.66 24.65
CA TYR A 516 -3.40 12.15 24.46
C TYR A 516 -3.68 13.39 25.31
N GLU A 517 -3.40 13.32 26.61
CA GLU A 517 -3.61 14.39 27.59
C GLU A 517 -2.71 15.59 27.29
N ALA A 518 -1.45 15.33 26.93
CA ALA A 518 -0.51 16.37 26.52
C ALA A 518 -0.98 17.12 25.27
N CYS A 519 -1.61 16.43 24.32
CA CYS A 519 -2.21 17.09 23.16
C CYS A 519 -3.40 17.96 23.56
N GLU A 520 -4.32 17.45 24.41
CA GLU A 520 -5.46 18.23 24.88
C GLU A 520 -5.03 19.49 25.64
N LYS A 521 -4.06 19.37 26.56
CA LYS A 521 -3.49 20.53 27.27
C LYS A 521 -2.80 21.51 26.33
N ALA A 522 -2.17 21.03 25.27
CA ALA A 522 -1.59 21.86 24.21
C ALA A 522 -2.64 22.49 23.26
N GLY A 523 -3.94 22.26 23.51
CA GLY A 523 -5.03 22.79 22.69
C GLY A 523 -5.32 22.00 21.42
N TYR A 524 -4.81 20.77 21.30
CA TYR A 524 -5.02 19.89 20.16
C TYR A 524 -6.08 18.83 20.42
N ASN A 525 -7.05 18.74 19.51
CA ASN A 525 -8.10 17.72 19.54
C ASN A 525 -7.83 16.62 18.51
N PHE A 526 -7.92 15.36 18.93
CA PHE A 526 -7.81 14.22 18.00
C PHE A 526 -9.01 14.10 17.05
N ASN A 527 -10.16 14.67 17.44
CA ASN A 527 -11.42 14.61 16.72
C ASN A 527 -11.79 15.96 16.06
N GLN A 528 -10.87 16.56 15.29
CA GLN A 528 -11.09 17.84 14.56
C GLN A 528 -12.30 17.85 13.59
N ARG A 529 -13.02 16.73 13.41
CA ARG A 529 -14.15 16.60 12.47
C ARG A 529 -15.52 16.53 13.12
N VAL A 530 -15.59 16.49 14.45
CA VAL A 530 -16.87 16.55 15.17
C VAL A 530 -17.53 17.89 14.87
N GLY A 531 -18.73 17.86 14.27
CA GLY A 531 -19.48 19.07 13.88
C GLY A 531 -19.31 19.54 12.42
N GLN A 532 -18.55 18.83 11.58
CA GLN A 532 -18.53 19.16 10.14
C GLN A 532 -19.86 18.78 9.47
N LYS A 533 -20.30 19.61 8.52
CA LYS A 533 -21.55 19.38 7.77
C LYS A 533 -21.43 18.12 6.92
N LYS A 534 -22.24 17.11 7.23
CA LYS A 534 -22.36 15.88 6.44
C LYS A 534 -23.00 16.16 5.08
N HIS A 535 -22.64 15.36 4.08
CA HIS A 535 -23.12 15.50 2.70
C HIS A 535 -24.17 14.44 2.36
N ALA A 536 -25.16 14.79 1.54
CA ALA A 536 -26.15 13.83 1.02
C ALA A 536 -25.52 12.72 0.17
N LEU A 537 -24.41 13.01 -0.52
CA LEU A 537 -23.62 12.04 -1.28
C LEU A 537 -22.19 12.00 -0.75
N LEU A 538 -21.57 10.83 -0.76
CA LEU A 538 -20.23 10.65 -0.26
C LEU A 538 -19.22 11.47 -1.09
N PRO A 539 -18.41 12.36 -0.46
CA PRO A 539 -17.44 13.18 -1.17
C PRO A 539 -16.27 12.34 -1.70
N VAL A 540 -15.41 12.96 -2.51
CA VAL A 540 -14.24 12.27 -3.07
C VAL A 540 -13.30 11.87 -1.93
N ILE A 541 -12.95 10.59 -1.89
CA ILE A 541 -12.06 10.05 -0.86
C ILE A 541 -10.67 10.70 -1.01
N PRO A 542 -10.12 11.30 0.07
CA PRO A 542 -8.80 11.91 0.02
C PRO A 542 -7.75 10.81 -0.17
N THR A 543 -7.13 10.78 -1.35
CA THR A 543 -6.14 9.77 -1.71
C THR A 543 -4.72 10.14 -1.28
N LYS A 544 -4.51 11.34 -0.70
CA LYS A 544 -3.17 11.85 -0.34
C LYS A 544 -2.50 10.99 0.73
N ASP A 545 -3.29 10.44 1.65
CA ASP A 545 -2.81 9.62 2.77
C ASP A 545 -2.76 8.12 2.44
N ILE A 546 -3.22 7.72 1.25
CA ILE A 546 -3.25 6.32 0.81
C ILE A 546 -2.21 6.12 -0.29
N ALA A 547 -1.13 5.40 0.02
CA ALA A 547 -0.07 5.16 -0.97
C ALA A 547 -0.43 4.07 -2.00
N ASN A 548 -1.31 3.13 -1.67
CA ASN A 548 -1.58 1.96 -2.49
C ASN A 548 -2.62 2.26 -3.59
N PRO A 549 -2.24 2.23 -4.89
CA PRO A 549 -3.15 2.54 -5.99
C PRO A 549 -4.30 1.53 -6.15
N VAL A 550 -4.09 0.26 -5.78
CA VAL A 550 -5.15 -0.77 -5.82
C VAL A 550 -6.28 -0.39 -4.88
N VAL A 551 -5.91 0.02 -3.67
CA VAL A 551 -6.82 0.48 -2.64
C VAL A 551 -7.55 1.75 -3.07
N ILE A 552 -6.84 2.75 -3.60
CA ILE A 552 -7.46 3.99 -4.11
C ILE A 552 -8.54 3.68 -5.15
N ARG A 553 -8.26 2.75 -6.08
CA ARG A 553 -9.22 2.38 -7.12
C ARG A 553 -10.44 1.68 -6.53
N ALA A 554 -10.25 0.71 -5.64
CA ALA A 554 -11.34 -0.01 -4.99
C ALA A 554 -12.25 0.98 -4.23
N LEU A 555 -11.68 1.82 -3.37
CA LEU A 555 -12.41 2.86 -2.63
C LEU A 555 -13.16 3.83 -3.55
N SER A 556 -12.54 4.24 -4.66
CA SER A 556 -13.18 5.11 -5.64
C SER A 556 -14.37 4.45 -6.34
N GLN A 557 -14.31 3.15 -6.61
CA GLN A 557 -15.45 2.40 -7.16
C GLN A 557 -16.53 2.19 -6.10
N THR A 558 -16.17 1.86 -4.86
CA THR A 558 -17.12 1.78 -3.73
C THR A 558 -17.90 3.07 -3.57
N ARG A 559 -17.23 4.23 -3.58
CA ARG A 559 -17.88 5.54 -3.54
C ARG A 559 -18.92 5.70 -4.65
N LYS A 560 -18.59 5.29 -5.89
CA LYS A 560 -19.53 5.39 -7.02
C LYS A 560 -20.74 4.49 -6.82
N VAL A 561 -20.54 3.27 -6.32
CA VAL A 561 -21.61 2.32 -6.01
C VAL A 561 -22.53 2.90 -4.93
N VAL A 562 -21.97 3.31 -3.79
CA VAL A 562 -22.73 3.91 -2.68
C VAL A 562 -23.53 5.13 -3.15
N ASN A 563 -22.90 6.06 -3.87
CA ASN A 563 -23.61 7.25 -4.36
C ASN A 563 -24.71 6.91 -5.38
N SER A 564 -24.55 5.87 -6.19
CA SER A 564 -25.59 5.41 -7.11
C SER A 564 -26.78 4.79 -6.38
N ILE A 565 -26.53 3.99 -5.34
CA ILE A 565 -27.57 3.43 -4.46
C ILE A 565 -28.35 4.57 -3.81
N ILE A 566 -27.64 5.56 -3.25
CA ILE A 566 -28.26 6.72 -2.57
C ILE A 566 -29.10 7.56 -3.54
N LYS A 567 -28.63 7.77 -4.77
CA LYS A 567 -29.42 8.45 -5.80
C LYS A 567 -30.73 7.74 -6.13
N ARG A 568 -30.76 6.40 -6.01
CA ARG A 568 -31.95 5.59 -6.30
C ARG A 568 -32.89 5.49 -5.11
N PHE A 569 -32.37 5.33 -3.90
CA PHE A 569 -33.17 4.97 -2.71
C PHE A 569 -33.18 6.02 -1.60
N GLY A 570 -32.44 7.12 -1.72
CA GLY A 570 -32.30 8.15 -0.68
C GLY A 570 -31.17 7.86 0.32
N PRO A 571 -31.15 8.52 1.49
CA PRO A 571 -30.14 8.25 2.51
C PRO A 571 -30.36 6.89 3.19
N PRO A 572 -29.31 6.07 3.40
CA PRO A 572 -29.43 4.75 4.01
C PRO A 572 -29.56 4.87 5.54
N SER A 573 -30.11 3.81 6.16
CA SER A 573 -30.11 3.65 7.62
C SER A 573 -28.76 3.12 8.11
N PHE A 574 -28.24 2.07 7.45
CA PHE A 574 -26.98 1.42 7.84
C PHE A 574 -26.13 1.00 6.63
N ILE A 575 -24.81 0.93 6.81
CA ILE A 575 -23.87 0.38 5.81
C ILE A 575 -22.97 -0.66 6.49
N TYR A 576 -22.95 -1.87 5.94
CA TYR A 576 -22.13 -3.00 6.39
C TYR A 576 -21.01 -3.26 5.38
N ILE A 577 -19.77 -3.30 5.84
CA ILE A 577 -18.58 -3.34 4.99
C ILE A 577 -17.75 -4.59 5.30
N GLU A 578 -17.61 -5.48 4.33
CA GLU A 578 -16.54 -6.48 4.30
C GLU A 578 -15.48 -6.05 3.27
N MET A 579 -14.20 -6.23 3.62
CA MET A 579 -13.11 -6.07 2.67
C MET A 579 -12.35 -7.38 2.49
N ALA A 580 -11.88 -7.66 1.27
CA ALA A 580 -11.05 -8.81 1.01
C ALA A 580 -9.76 -8.78 1.85
N ARG A 581 -9.30 -9.94 2.35
CA ARG A 581 -8.09 -10.07 3.20
C ARG A 581 -6.82 -9.49 2.58
N ASP A 582 -6.79 -9.48 1.26
CA ASP A 582 -5.68 -9.01 0.41
C ASP A 582 -5.68 -7.49 0.20
N MET A 583 -6.76 -6.81 0.59
CA MET A 583 -6.88 -5.35 0.52
C MET A 583 -5.86 -4.69 1.45
N GLY A 584 -5.09 -3.73 0.91
CA GLY A 584 -4.05 -3.01 1.64
C GLY A 584 -2.70 -3.72 1.73
N ARG A 585 -2.62 -5.02 1.41
CA ARG A 585 -1.36 -5.79 1.40
C ARG A 585 -0.51 -5.47 0.16
N HIS A 586 0.80 -5.66 0.27
CA HIS A 586 1.71 -5.59 -0.87
C HIS A 586 1.59 -6.83 -1.77
N TYR A 587 2.05 -6.73 -3.02
CA TYR A 587 1.98 -7.84 -3.98
C TYR A 587 2.70 -9.10 -3.49
N THR A 588 3.89 -8.95 -2.89
CA THR A 588 4.68 -10.05 -2.34
C THR A 588 3.93 -10.79 -1.23
N GLU A 589 3.38 -10.04 -0.28
CA GLU A 589 2.56 -10.60 0.81
C GLU A 589 1.34 -11.37 0.28
N ARG A 590 0.66 -10.86 -0.76
CA ARG A 590 -0.45 -11.59 -1.39
C ARG A 590 0.00 -12.92 -1.99
N ARG A 591 1.17 -12.95 -2.65
CA ARG A 591 1.73 -14.19 -3.22
C ARG A 591 2.18 -15.18 -2.14
N GLU A 592 2.70 -14.71 -1.02
CA GLU A 592 3.03 -15.56 0.13
C GLU A 592 1.78 -16.21 0.73
N ILE A 593 0.69 -15.46 0.87
CA ILE A 593 -0.61 -15.99 1.32
C ILE A 593 -1.14 -17.05 0.36
N GLU A 594 -1.08 -16.78 -0.94
CA GLU A 594 -1.47 -17.75 -1.98
C GLU A 594 -0.64 -19.04 -1.90
N LYS A 595 0.69 -18.92 -1.75
CA LYS A 595 1.58 -20.07 -1.50
C LYS A 595 1.18 -20.83 -0.25
N GLN A 596 0.86 -20.13 0.85
CA GLN A 596 0.41 -20.76 2.08
C GLN A 596 -0.94 -21.47 1.91
N PHE A 597 -1.87 -20.92 1.14
CA PHE A 597 -3.14 -21.60 0.82
C PHE A 597 -2.93 -22.86 -0.01
N ASN A 598 -2.04 -22.82 -1.00
CA ASN A 598 -1.69 -24.00 -1.80
C ASN A 598 -1.02 -25.08 -0.94
N LYS A 599 -0.11 -24.69 -0.04
CA LYS A 599 0.49 -25.61 0.94
C LYS A 599 -0.57 -26.22 1.86
N ASN A 600 -1.53 -25.43 2.34
CA ASN A 600 -2.63 -25.95 3.17
C ASN A 600 -3.55 -26.91 2.40
N ARG A 601 -3.77 -26.68 1.10
CA ARG A 601 -4.52 -27.59 0.24
C ARG A 601 -3.78 -28.93 0.13
N GLN A 602 -2.48 -28.91 -0.18
CA GLN A 602 -1.67 -30.13 -0.22
C GLN A 602 -1.68 -30.91 1.10
N VAL A 603 -1.65 -30.22 2.25
CA VAL A 603 -1.78 -30.87 3.56
C VAL A 603 -3.15 -31.53 3.73
N ASN A 604 -4.23 -30.88 3.27
CA ASN A 604 -5.55 -31.48 3.31
C ASN A 604 -5.69 -32.67 2.35
N ASP A 605 -5.07 -32.60 1.17
CA ASP A 605 -5.08 -33.69 0.18
C ASP A 605 -4.34 -34.92 0.74
N LYS A 606 -3.18 -34.72 1.36
CA LYS A 606 -2.45 -35.80 2.07
C LYS A 606 -3.24 -36.38 3.23
N ALA A 607 -3.91 -35.54 4.02
CA ALA A 607 -4.77 -36.02 5.10
C ALA A 607 -5.94 -36.85 4.53
N LYS A 608 -6.50 -36.45 3.39
CA LYS A 608 -7.55 -37.20 2.69
C LYS A 608 -7.04 -38.57 2.22
N GLU A 609 -5.88 -38.60 1.56
CA GLU A 609 -5.22 -39.85 1.13
C GLU A 609 -4.99 -40.78 2.32
N ARG A 610 -4.46 -40.25 3.43
CA ARG A 610 -4.19 -41.05 4.64
C ARG A 610 -5.46 -41.60 5.29
N ILE A 611 -6.54 -40.81 5.32
CA ILE A 611 -7.84 -41.30 5.81
C ILE A 611 -8.36 -42.43 4.90
N GLN A 612 -8.21 -42.30 3.58
CA GLN A 612 -8.65 -43.32 2.62
C GLN A 612 -7.83 -44.62 2.74
N GLU A 613 -6.52 -44.52 2.99
CA GLU A 613 -5.66 -45.69 3.26
C GLU A 613 -6.10 -46.44 4.52
N LEU A 614 -6.46 -45.71 5.59
CA LEU A 614 -6.79 -46.28 6.89
C LEU A 614 -8.26 -46.73 6.99
N HIS A 615 -9.15 -46.13 6.20
CA HIS A 615 -10.56 -46.48 6.11
C HIS A 615 -11.01 -46.58 4.64
N PRO A 616 -10.65 -47.67 3.92
CA PRO A 616 -10.99 -47.85 2.51
C PRO A 616 -12.49 -47.78 2.19
N GLN A 617 -13.34 -48.05 3.19
CA GLN A 617 -14.79 -47.92 3.12
C GLN A 617 -15.28 -46.47 2.99
N LEU A 618 -14.46 -45.48 3.32
CA LEU A 618 -14.76 -44.05 3.16
C LEU A 618 -14.17 -43.52 1.85
N SER A 619 -14.94 -43.65 0.77
CA SER A 619 -14.51 -43.26 -0.58
C SER A 619 -14.22 -41.76 -0.74
N ASP A 620 -14.93 -40.88 -0.03
CA ASP A 620 -14.71 -39.43 -0.07
C ASP A 620 -14.80 -38.76 1.32
N PRO A 621 -13.66 -38.63 2.06
CA PRO A 621 -13.63 -37.95 3.35
C PRO A 621 -14.10 -36.49 3.27
N ARG A 622 -15.03 -36.10 4.14
CA ARG A 622 -15.56 -34.72 4.16
C ARG A 622 -14.57 -33.80 4.86
N GLY A 623 -14.75 -32.49 4.68
CA GLY A 623 -13.89 -31.48 5.33
C GLY A 623 -13.88 -31.56 6.86
N HIS A 624 -14.95 -32.08 7.47
CA HIS A 624 -15.00 -32.35 8.91
C HIS A 624 -14.12 -33.54 9.33
N ASP A 625 -14.09 -34.59 8.52
CA ASP A 625 -13.30 -35.80 8.77
C ASP A 625 -11.80 -35.47 8.66
N ILE A 626 -11.43 -34.66 7.66
CA ILE A 626 -10.07 -34.10 7.51
C ILE A 626 -9.69 -33.22 8.71
N LEU A 627 -10.63 -32.44 9.26
CA LEU A 627 -10.37 -31.62 10.45
C LEU A 627 -10.12 -32.48 11.69
N LYS A 628 -10.95 -33.51 11.93
CA LYS A 628 -10.76 -34.46 13.03
C LYS A 628 -9.39 -35.12 12.97
N PHE A 629 -9.01 -35.64 11.80
CA PHE A 629 -7.69 -36.25 11.58
C PHE A 629 -6.53 -35.32 11.88
N LYS A 630 -6.58 -34.09 11.38
CA LYS A 630 -5.51 -33.11 11.64
C LYS A 630 -5.41 -32.72 13.11
N LEU A 631 -6.55 -32.60 13.80
CA LEU A 631 -6.56 -32.32 15.24
C LEU A 631 -6.04 -33.51 16.05
N TRP A 632 -6.36 -34.73 15.65
CA TRP A 632 -5.82 -35.96 16.22
C TRP A 632 -4.29 -36.01 16.11
N GLU A 633 -3.73 -35.74 14.93
CA GLU A 633 -2.27 -35.63 14.73
C GLU A 633 -1.65 -34.50 15.56
N GLU A 634 -2.28 -33.31 15.59
CA GLU A 634 -1.82 -32.16 16.40
C GLU A 634 -1.78 -32.47 17.90
N GLN A 635 -2.57 -33.44 18.36
CA GLN A 635 -2.79 -33.81 19.75
C GLN A 635 -2.11 -35.12 20.17
N ASN A 636 -1.19 -35.63 19.34
CA ASN A 636 -0.49 -36.90 19.54
C ASN A 636 -1.44 -38.08 19.75
N GLY A 637 -2.60 -38.05 19.09
CA GLY A 637 -3.60 -39.11 19.15
C GLY A 637 -4.42 -39.18 20.43
N CYS A 638 -4.37 -38.16 21.29
CA CYS A 638 -5.13 -38.13 22.55
C CYS A 638 -6.28 -37.12 22.53
N CYS A 639 -7.28 -37.37 23.38
CA CYS A 639 -8.29 -36.40 23.75
C CYS A 639 -7.64 -35.17 24.39
N ALA A 640 -7.97 -33.96 23.92
CA ALA A 640 -7.33 -32.75 24.44
C ALA A 640 -7.59 -32.51 25.94
N TYR A 641 -8.75 -32.93 26.48
CA TYR A 641 -9.16 -32.62 27.86
C TYR A 641 -8.94 -33.74 28.85
N SER A 642 -9.05 -35.00 28.43
CA SER A 642 -8.85 -36.14 29.32
C SER A 642 -7.54 -36.89 29.07
N MET A 643 -6.79 -36.52 28.03
CA MET A 643 -5.52 -37.14 27.64
C MET A 643 -5.61 -38.64 27.32
N LYS A 644 -6.82 -39.21 27.34
CA LYS A 644 -7.11 -40.60 26.93
C LYS A 644 -6.77 -40.77 25.45
N SER A 645 -6.13 -41.89 25.14
CA SER A 645 -5.78 -42.25 23.77
C SER A 645 -7.05 -42.43 22.92
N ILE A 646 -7.03 -41.89 21.71
CA ILE A 646 -8.04 -42.06 20.67
C ILE A 646 -7.36 -42.89 19.58
N THR A 647 -7.77 -44.14 19.41
CA THR A 647 -7.27 -44.95 18.30
C THR A 647 -7.81 -44.43 16.98
N MET A 648 -7.09 -44.68 15.89
CA MET A 648 -7.53 -44.27 14.56
C MET A 648 -8.90 -44.86 14.21
N ASP A 649 -9.17 -46.12 14.59
CA ASP A 649 -10.43 -46.80 14.31
C ASP A 649 -11.63 -46.04 14.89
N HIS A 650 -11.50 -45.52 16.12
CA HIS A 650 -12.55 -44.79 16.80
C HIS A 650 -12.62 -43.29 16.46
N LEU A 651 -11.64 -42.75 15.72
CA LEU A 651 -11.58 -41.32 15.42
C LEU A 651 -12.81 -40.84 14.63
N LEU A 652 -13.26 -41.66 13.67
CA LEU A 652 -14.34 -41.32 12.75
C LEU A 652 -15.69 -41.93 13.15
N ASP A 653 -15.73 -42.71 14.23
CA ASP A 653 -16.95 -43.30 14.75
C ASP A 653 -17.99 -42.21 15.12
N PRO A 654 -19.24 -42.35 14.65
CA PRO A 654 -20.31 -41.41 15.01
C PRO A 654 -20.48 -41.33 16.52
N GLY A 655 -20.36 -40.12 17.08
CA GLY A 655 -20.59 -39.86 18.50
C GLY A 655 -19.47 -40.29 19.45
N TYR A 656 -18.34 -40.82 18.98
CA TYR A 656 -17.19 -41.13 19.85
C TYR A 656 -16.35 -39.89 20.18
N THR A 657 -16.02 -39.11 19.15
CA THR A 657 -15.26 -37.85 19.28
C THR A 657 -16.00 -36.66 18.69
N GLU A 658 -15.74 -35.49 19.26
CA GLU A 658 -16.26 -34.21 18.82
C GLU A 658 -15.14 -33.17 18.65
N VAL A 659 -15.36 -32.21 17.76
CA VAL A 659 -14.50 -31.04 17.65
C VAL A 659 -15.09 -29.93 18.50
N ASP A 660 -14.44 -29.62 19.62
CA ASP A 660 -14.87 -28.58 20.55
C ASP A 660 -14.16 -27.24 20.29
N HIS A 661 -14.86 -26.15 20.62
CA HIS A 661 -14.29 -24.81 20.69
C HIS A 661 -13.70 -24.57 22.08
N ILE A 662 -12.38 -24.35 22.16
CA ILE A 662 -11.65 -24.13 23.43
C ILE A 662 -12.33 -23.02 24.23
N ILE A 663 -12.44 -21.84 23.62
CA ILE A 663 -13.32 -20.78 24.10
C ILE A 663 -14.64 -20.93 23.35
N PRO A 664 -15.79 -21.13 24.03
CA PRO A 664 -17.08 -21.36 23.40
C PRO A 664 -17.39 -20.36 22.27
N TYR A 665 -18.01 -20.84 21.19
CA TYR A 665 -18.33 -20.00 20.05
C TYR A 665 -19.33 -18.91 20.43
N SER A 666 -20.32 -19.24 21.27
CA SER A 666 -21.34 -18.27 21.73
C SER A 666 -20.73 -17.06 22.48
N ARG A 667 -19.56 -17.23 23.10
CA ARG A 667 -18.81 -16.19 23.83
C ARG A 667 -17.70 -15.53 23.03
N SER A 668 -17.20 -16.16 21.94
CA SER A 668 -16.00 -15.68 21.23
C SER A 668 -16.19 -15.33 19.75
N PHE A 669 -17.14 -15.96 19.07
CA PHE A 669 -17.27 -16.02 17.60
C PHE A 669 -15.98 -16.49 16.87
N ASP A 670 -15.03 -17.15 17.56
CA ASP A 670 -13.79 -17.65 16.97
C ASP A 670 -13.96 -19.09 16.47
N ASP A 671 -14.29 -19.25 15.18
CA ASP A 671 -14.33 -20.56 14.50
C ASP A 671 -12.96 -20.99 13.91
N SER A 672 -11.87 -20.30 14.27
CA SER A 672 -10.55 -20.63 13.72
C SER A 672 -10.00 -21.94 14.24
N ASN A 673 -9.12 -22.60 13.47
CA ASN A 673 -8.46 -23.84 13.91
C ASN A 673 -7.65 -23.67 15.21
N ALA A 674 -7.22 -22.44 15.53
CA ALA A 674 -6.52 -22.18 16.79
C ALA A 674 -7.44 -22.31 18.01
N ASN A 675 -8.75 -22.20 17.82
CA ASN A 675 -9.76 -22.35 18.86
C ASN A 675 -10.44 -23.73 18.84
N LYS A 676 -9.95 -24.70 18.04
CA LYS A 676 -10.58 -26.02 17.88
C LYS A 676 -9.69 -27.13 18.40
N VAL A 677 -10.27 -28.07 19.14
CA VAL A 677 -9.59 -29.29 19.62
C VAL A 677 -10.47 -30.52 19.44
N LEU A 678 -9.84 -31.68 19.32
CA LEU A 678 -10.52 -32.97 19.29
C LEU A 678 -10.65 -33.53 20.70
N VAL A 679 -11.86 -33.92 21.10
CA VAL A 679 -12.16 -34.43 22.43
C VAL A 679 -13.09 -35.63 22.34
N LEU A 680 -13.13 -36.44 23.39
CA LEU A 680 -14.21 -37.43 23.54
C LEU A 680 -15.52 -36.69 23.76
N THR A 681 -16.60 -37.23 23.19
CA THR A 681 -17.95 -36.64 23.30
C THR A 681 -18.33 -36.37 24.75
N SER A 682 -18.05 -37.31 25.66
CA SER A 682 -18.35 -37.15 27.09
C SER A 682 -17.70 -35.90 27.71
N GLU A 683 -16.44 -35.61 27.34
CA GLU A 683 -15.72 -34.44 27.88
C GLU A 683 -16.32 -33.14 27.35
N ASN A 684 -16.72 -33.11 26.08
CA ASN A 684 -17.38 -31.94 25.49
C ASN A 684 -18.74 -31.65 26.14
N GLN A 685 -19.56 -32.69 26.33
CA GLN A 685 -20.87 -32.58 27.00
C GLN A 685 -20.76 -32.09 28.45
N ASN A 686 -19.65 -32.40 29.12
CA ASN A 686 -19.37 -31.95 30.48
C ASN A 686 -18.88 -30.50 30.52
N LYS A 687 -18.01 -30.09 29.59
CA LYS A 687 -17.46 -28.72 29.51
C LYS A 687 -18.53 -27.67 29.20
N ARG A 688 -19.47 -27.97 28.30
CA ARG A 688 -20.55 -27.04 27.88
C ARG A 688 -19.99 -25.67 27.43
N ASN A 689 -20.66 -24.57 27.79
CA ASN A 689 -20.29 -23.19 27.49
C ASN A 689 -19.22 -22.60 28.46
N GLN A 690 -18.33 -23.45 28.98
CA GLN A 690 -17.20 -23.03 29.82
C GLN A 690 -15.88 -23.11 29.05
N THR A 691 -14.87 -22.36 29.48
CA THR A 691 -13.47 -22.57 29.09
C THR A 691 -12.88 -23.79 29.82
N PRO A 692 -11.73 -24.36 29.37
CA PRO A 692 -11.10 -25.47 30.10
C PRO A 692 -10.81 -25.13 31.56
N TYR A 693 -10.36 -23.89 31.84
CA TYR A 693 -10.07 -23.46 33.20
C TYR A 693 -11.33 -23.28 34.05
N GLU A 694 -12.41 -22.71 33.50
CA GLU A 694 -13.69 -22.59 34.21
C GLU A 694 -14.30 -23.97 34.54
N TRP A 695 -14.06 -24.97 33.69
CA TRP A 695 -14.62 -26.31 33.88
C TRP A 695 -13.87 -27.17 34.90
N PHE A 696 -12.54 -27.28 34.78
CA PHE A 696 -11.73 -28.12 35.68
C PHE A 696 -10.47 -27.45 36.25
N GLY A 697 -10.25 -26.16 36.00
CA GLY A 697 -9.03 -25.46 36.40
C GLY A 697 -8.86 -25.25 37.91
N ASN A 698 -9.91 -25.46 38.71
CA ASN A 698 -9.84 -25.45 40.18
C ASN A 698 -9.26 -26.76 40.74
N ASP A 699 -9.24 -27.84 39.97
CA ASP A 699 -8.52 -29.06 40.30
C ASP A 699 -7.05 -28.89 39.92
N VAL A 700 -6.23 -28.57 40.92
CA VAL A 700 -4.81 -28.22 40.73
C VAL A 700 -4.04 -29.35 40.06
N VAL A 701 -4.28 -30.60 40.48
CA VAL A 701 -3.58 -31.78 39.94
C VAL A 701 -3.93 -31.95 38.46
N LYS A 702 -5.23 -31.96 38.15
CA LYS A 702 -5.71 -32.13 36.78
C LYS A 702 -5.30 -30.96 35.86
N TRP A 703 -5.27 -29.74 36.40
CA TRP A 703 -4.85 -28.56 35.66
C TRP A 703 -3.34 -28.57 35.35
N ASP A 704 -2.50 -29.04 36.27
CA ASP A 704 -1.06 -29.15 36.08
C ASP A 704 -0.70 -30.26 35.07
N GLU A 705 -1.40 -31.40 35.12
CA GLU A 705 -1.31 -32.45 34.10
C GLU A 705 -1.69 -31.94 32.72
N PHE A 706 -2.84 -31.25 32.61
CA PHE A 706 -3.30 -30.63 31.37
C PHE A 706 -2.31 -29.57 30.86
N THR A 707 -1.75 -28.74 31.74
CA THR A 707 -0.76 -27.72 31.39
C THR A 707 0.50 -28.34 30.82
N SER A 708 0.99 -29.41 31.45
CA SER A 708 2.13 -30.19 30.99
C SER A 708 1.86 -30.78 29.60
N TYR A 709 0.71 -31.43 29.41
CA TYR A 709 0.28 -31.96 28.12
C TYR A 709 0.24 -30.87 27.03
N VAL A 710 -0.43 -29.74 27.26
CA VAL A 710 -0.52 -28.64 26.29
C VAL A 710 0.86 -28.09 25.92
N ASN A 711 1.79 -28.06 26.86
CA ASN A 711 3.17 -27.63 26.60
C ASN A 711 3.92 -28.58 25.67
N THR A 712 3.65 -29.90 25.72
CA THR A 712 4.24 -30.89 24.80
C THR A 712 3.71 -30.79 23.36
N LEU A 713 2.50 -30.25 23.15
CA LEU A 713 1.87 -30.20 21.84
C LEU A 713 2.67 -29.35 20.84
N LYS A 714 2.86 -29.86 19.62
CA LYS A 714 3.55 -29.15 18.52
C LYS A 714 2.59 -28.22 17.76
N VAL A 715 1.84 -27.40 18.50
CA VAL A 715 0.83 -26.47 17.95
C VAL A 715 1.27 -25.02 18.06
N ARG A 716 0.61 -24.14 17.30
CA ARG A 716 0.87 -22.69 17.34
C ARG A 716 0.63 -22.14 18.75
N LYS A 717 1.47 -21.19 19.17
CA LYS A 717 1.37 -20.51 20.47
C LYS A 717 -0.02 -19.95 20.78
N LYS A 718 -0.74 -19.41 19.77
CA LYS A 718 -2.13 -18.95 19.94
C LYS A 718 -3.04 -20.04 20.52
N LYS A 719 -2.93 -21.29 20.04
CA LYS A 719 -3.74 -22.42 20.50
C LYS A 719 -3.41 -22.78 21.95
N LYS A 720 -2.11 -22.84 22.30
CA LYS A 720 -1.67 -23.05 23.69
C LYS A 720 -2.20 -21.98 24.63
N ASN A 721 -2.11 -20.71 24.24
CA ASN A 721 -2.62 -19.60 25.04
C ASN A 721 -4.13 -19.64 25.25
N LEU A 722 -4.91 -20.14 24.28
CA LEU A 722 -6.36 -20.31 24.46
C LEU A 722 -6.67 -21.49 25.38
N LEU A 723 -5.94 -22.59 25.27
CA LEU A 723 -6.09 -23.77 26.14
C LEU A 723 -5.79 -23.45 27.60
N LEU A 724 -4.73 -22.67 27.86
CA LEU A 724 -4.24 -22.32 29.20
C LEU A 724 -4.80 -21.00 29.73
N LYS A 725 -5.88 -20.48 29.13
CA LYS A 725 -6.45 -19.19 29.51
C LYS A 725 -7.22 -19.33 30.84
N LYS A 726 -6.68 -18.72 31.91
CA LYS A 726 -7.27 -18.75 33.25
C LYS A 726 -8.39 -17.73 33.44
N ASN A 727 -8.15 -16.48 33.04
CA ASN A 727 -9.13 -15.41 33.18
C ASN A 727 -9.86 -15.22 31.84
N PHE A 728 -11.20 -15.26 31.86
CA PHE A 728 -12.08 -14.96 30.72
C PHE A 728 -13.45 -14.45 31.22
N ASP A 729 -13.49 -13.20 31.65
CA ASP A 729 -14.70 -12.54 32.14
C ASP A 729 -15.62 -12.04 31.00
N GLU A 730 -16.71 -11.36 31.36
CA GLU A 730 -17.67 -10.82 30.40
C GLU A 730 -17.08 -9.71 29.51
N ASP A 731 -16.20 -8.88 30.06
CA ASP A 731 -15.54 -7.81 29.32
C ASP A 731 -14.58 -8.37 28.27
N GLU A 732 -13.78 -9.37 28.63
CA GLU A 732 -12.93 -10.09 27.70
C GLU A 732 -13.75 -10.85 26.66
N ALA A 733 -14.88 -11.46 27.04
CA ALA A 733 -15.78 -12.10 26.10
C ALA A 733 -16.28 -11.09 25.06
N GLU A 734 -16.72 -9.91 25.48
CA GLU A 734 -17.18 -8.87 24.57
C GLU A 734 -16.06 -8.34 23.66
N GLN A 735 -14.83 -8.19 24.18
CA GLN A 735 -13.66 -7.88 23.38
C GLN A 735 -13.37 -8.96 22.34
N PHE A 736 -13.48 -10.24 22.70
CA PHE A 736 -13.33 -11.36 21.78
C PHE A 736 -14.40 -11.35 20.68
N LYS A 737 -15.68 -11.16 21.03
CA LYS A 737 -16.78 -11.04 20.06
C LYS A 737 -16.50 -9.90 19.09
N SER A 738 -16.25 -8.71 19.62
CA SER A 738 -15.96 -7.51 18.83
C SER A 738 -14.79 -7.72 17.86
N ARG A 739 -13.71 -8.39 18.30
CA ARG A 739 -12.54 -8.68 17.47
C ARG A 739 -12.83 -9.67 16.33
N HIS A 740 -13.65 -10.69 16.56
CA HIS A 740 -13.94 -11.71 15.53
C HIS A 740 -15.12 -11.35 14.63
N LEU A 741 -15.99 -10.44 15.07
CA LEU A 741 -17.12 -9.93 14.29
C LEU A 741 -16.73 -8.75 13.39
N ASN A 742 -15.87 -7.85 13.88
CA ASN A 742 -15.49 -6.64 13.16
C ASN A 742 -14.15 -6.81 12.41
N ASP A 743 -14.01 -6.14 11.27
CA ASP A 743 -12.73 -6.01 10.59
C ASP A 743 -11.99 -4.74 11.04
N THR A 744 -10.84 -4.92 11.68
CA THR A 744 -10.05 -3.87 12.34
C THR A 744 -8.88 -3.34 11.49
N ARG A 745 -8.74 -3.82 10.25
CA ARG A 745 -7.65 -3.40 9.36
C ARG A 745 -7.70 -1.90 9.10
N TYR A 746 -6.52 -1.30 8.97
CA TYR A 746 -6.34 0.16 8.81
C TYR A 746 -7.26 0.73 7.73
N ILE A 747 -7.32 0.08 6.56
CA ILE A 747 -8.12 0.59 5.46
C ILE A 747 -9.62 0.48 5.72
N THR A 748 -10.06 -0.57 6.42
CA THR A 748 -11.46 -0.76 6.83
C THR A 748 -11.87 0.30 7.82
N ARG A 749 -11.01 0.58 8.81
CA ARG A 749 -11.22 1.70 9.74
C ARG A 749 -11.25 3.05 9.03
N PHE A 750 -10.35 3.28 8.07
CA PHE A 750 -10.34 4.51 7.27
C PHE A 750 -11.65 4.69 6.50
N LEU A 751 -12.12 3.67 5.76
CA LEU A 751 -13.34 3.79 4.96
C LEU A 751 -14.58 3.96 5.86
N LYS A 752 -14.65 3.19 6.96
CA LYS A 752 -15.72 3.31 7.96
C LYS A 752 -15.81 4.75 8.49
N GLY A 753 -14.71 5.26 9.05
CA GLY A 753 -14.64 6.62 9.58
C GLY A 753 -14.92 7.67 8.52
N PHE A 754 -14.38 7.51 7.31
CA PHE A 754 -14.64 8.44 6.21
C PHE A 754 -16.14 8.51 5.86
N ILE A 755 -16.85 7.39 5.81
CA ILE A 755 -18.29 7.39 5.54
C ILE A 755 -19.05 8.01 6.73
N GLU A 756 -18.76 7.60 7.97
CA GLU A 756 -19.42 8.14 9.18
C GLU A 756 -19.28 9.66 9.32
N ASP A 757 -18.08 10.17 9.04
CA ASP A 757 -17.73 11.59 9.13
C ASP A 757 -18.41 12.42 8.03
N ASN A 758 -18.59 11.87 6.83
CA ASN A 758 -18.90 12.68 5.63
C ASN A 758 -20.29 12.42 5.04
N LEU A 759 -20.94 11.28 5.32
CA LEU A 759 -22.22 10.91 4.72
C LEU A 759 -23.38 11.19 5.66
N GLN A 760 -24.44 11.81 5.14
CA GLN A 760 -25.71 11.96 5.84
C GLN A 760 -26.48 10.63 5.80
N PHE A 761 -26.83 10.13 6.98
CA PHE A 761 -27.67 8.95 7.17
C PHE A 761 -29.11 9.36 7.44
N ARG A 762 -30.02 8.40 7.29
CA ARG A 762 -31.36 8.53 7.85
C ARG A 762 -31.26 8.62 9.37
N GLU A 763 -32.08 9.47 9.98
CA GLU A 763 -32.22 9.50 11.43
C GLU A 763 -32.85 8.19 11.92
N GLU A 764 -32.20 7.55 12.89
CA GLU A 764 -32.64 6.31 13.52
C GLU A 764 -32.61 6.52 15.04
N GLU A 765 -33.75 6.34 15.69
CA GLU A 765 -33.91 6.64 17.11
C GLU A 765 -32.96 5.79 17.97
N GLY A 766 -32.23 6.43 18.88
CA GLY A 766 -31.28 5.76 19.77
C GLY A 766 -30.03 5.18 19.09
N LYS A 767 -29.81 5.40 17.79
CA LYS A 767 -28.63 4.89 17.05
C LYS A 767 -27.67 6.03 16.71
N LYS A 768 -26.46 5.95 17.27
CA LYS A 768 -25.36 6.89 16.96
C LYS A 768 -24.41 6.36 15.88
N GLN A 769 -24.36 5.05 15.68
CA GLN A 769 -23.47 4.38 14.73
C GLN A 769 -24.29 3.85 13.55
N HIS A 770 -23.86 4.21 12.33
CA HIS A 770 -24.54 3.80 11.09
C HIS A 770 -23.67 2.94 10.17
N VAL A 771 -22.35 2.91 10.39
CA VAL A 771 -21.43 2.12 9.56
C VAL A 771 -20.77 1.04 10.40
N HIS A 772 -20.82 -0.18 9.89
CA HIS A 772 -20.29 -1.36 10.57
C HIS A 772 -19.33 -2.11 9.67
N THR A 773 -18.26 -2.64 10.25
CA THR A 773 -17.32 -3.49 9.52
C THR A 773 -17.60 -4.94 9.89
N VAL A 774 -17.57 -5.83 8.92
CA VAL A 774 -17.88 -7.25 9.12
C VAL A 774 -16.65 -8.07 8.75
N ASN A 775 -16.27 -8.98 9.64
CA ASN A 775 -15.13 -9.85 9.45
C ASN A 775 -15.47 -10.95 8.44
N GLY A 776 -14.64 -11.12 7.41
CA GLY A 776 -14.84 -12.13 6.38
C GLY A 776 -14.80 -13.59 6.87
N ALA A 777 -14.25 -13.85 8.07
CA ALA A 777 -14.38 -15.16 8.70
C ALA A 777 -15.83 -15.45 9.13
N TYR A 778 -16.51 -14.45 9.67
CA TYR A 778 -17.90 -14.56 10.13
C TYR A 778 -18.86 -14.69 8.95
N THR A 779 -18.72 -13.86 7.90
CA THR A 779 -19.56 -13.98 6.69
C THR A 779 -19.34 -15.30 5.94
N SER A 780 -18.10 -15.83 5.95
CA SER A 780 -17.79 -17.16 5.43
C SER A 780 -18.52 -18.27 6.20
N LEU A 781 -18.64 -18.17 7.53
CA LEU A 781 -19.41 -19.13 8.33
C LEU A 781 -20.90 -19.04 7.99
N MET A 782 -21.48 -17.84 7.96
CA MET A 782 -22.91 -17.65 7.64
C MET A 782 -23.25 -18.24 6.27
N ARG A 783 -22.44 -17.91 5.27
CA ARG A 783 -22.56 -18.45 3.91
C ARG A 783 -22.61 -19.98 3.87
N LYS A 784 -21.67 -20.65 4.56
CA LYS A 784 -21.63 -22.12 4.62
C LYS A 784 -22.84 -22.70 5.34
N ARG A 785 -23.24 -22.10 6.47
CA ARG A 785 -24.39 -22.56 7.26
C ARG A 785 -25.72 -22.40 6.53
N TRP A 786 -25.83 -21.39 5.66
CA TRP A 786 -26.97 -21.21 4.76
C TRP A 786 -26.84 -22.00 3.44
N GLY A 787 -25.82 -22.86 3.28
CA GLY A 787 -25.73 -23.79 2.15
C GLY A 787 -25.13 -23.21 0.86
N PHE A 788 -24.56 -22.00 0.90
CA PHE A 788 -23.94 -21.39 -0.28
C PHE A 788 -22.47 -21.83 -0.43
N ASN A 789 -22.19 -22.69 -1.42
CA ASN A 789 -20.82 -23.12 -1.73
C ASN A 789 -20.14 -22.13 -2.69
N LYS A 790 -18.89 -21.75 -2.39
CA LYS A 790 -18.16 -20.74 -3.16
C LYS A 790 -17.51 -21.36 -4.40
N ASN A 791 -18.19 -21.35 -5.54
CA ASN A 791 -17.59 -21.74 -6.81
C ASN A 791 -16.95 -20.53 -7.53
N ARG A 792 -15.69 -20.22 -7.20
CA ARG A 792 -14.99 -19.02 -7.71
C ARG A 792 -14.66 -19.08 -9.21
N GLN A 793 -14.76 -20.26 -9.82
CA GLN A 793 -14.37 -20.48 -11.21
C GLN A 793 -15.52 -20.21 -12.19
N GLU A 794 -16.76 -20.18 -11.73
CA GLU A 794 -17.93 -20.17 -12.61
C GLU A 794 -18.51 -18.76 -12.87
N ASN A 795 -18.45 -17.81 -11.93
CA ASN A 795 -19.16 -16.53 -12.09
C ASN A 795 -18.72 -15.37 -11.17
N ASP A 796 -18.73 -14.13 -11.69
CA ASP A 796 -18.58 -12.85 -10.96
C ASP A 796 -19.78 -12.49 -10.04
N LEU A 797 -20.90 -13.23 -10.11
CA LEU A 797 -22.11 -13.04 -9.29
C LEU A 797 -21.88 -13.27 -7.79
N HIS A 798 -20.90 -14.10 -7.42
CA HIS A 798 -20.66 -14.44 -6.02
C HIS A 798 -20.33 -13.22 -5.13
N HIS A 799 -19.88 -12.10 -5.72
CA HIS A 799 -19.69 -10.84 -5.00
C HIS A 799 -21.02 -10.21 -4.56
N ALA A 800 -22.08 -10.31 -5.40
CA ALA A 800 -23.41 -9.81 -5.02
C ALA A 800 -24.01 -10.67 -3.89
N LEU A 801 -23.85 -12.00 -3.99
CA LEU A 801 -24.21 -12.95 -2.94
C LEU A 801 -23.49 -12.63 -1.62
N ASP A 802 -22.17 -12.45 -1.68
CA ASP A 802 -21.36 -12.11 -0.51
C ASP A 802 -21.82 -10.77 0.10
N ALA A 803 -22.15 -9.77 -0.71
CA ALA A 803 -22.66 -8.49 -0.23
C ALA A 803 -24.04 -8.59 0.45
N ALA A 804 -24.94 -9.44 -0.03
CA ALA A 804 -26.22 -9.70 0.62
C ALA A 804 -26.01 -10.33 2.01
N ILE A 805 -25.12 -11.32 2.10
CA ILE A 805 -24.73 -11.96 3.36
C ILE A 805 -24.11 -10.95 4.32
N VAL A 806 -23.23 -10.07 3.84
CA VAL A 806 -22.61 -9.00 4.63
C VAL A 806 -23.67 -8.09 5.26
N ALA A 807 -24.69 -7.69 4.49
CA ALA A 807 -25.74 -6.79 4.96
C ALA A 807 -26.56 -7.33 6.14
N VAL A 808 -26.70 -8.66 6.23
CA VAL A 808 -27.58 -9.32 7.21
C VAL A 808 -26.84 -10.07 8.32
N SER A 809 -25.54 -10.35 8.15
CA SER A 809 -24.77 -11.16 9.11
C SER A 809 -24.68 -10.50 10.49
N LEU A 810 -24.13 -9.28 10.58
CA LEU A 810 -23.92 -8.60 11.86
C LEU A 810 -25.24 -8.24 12.57
N PRO A 811 -26.29 -7.76 11.86
CA PRO A 811 -27.62 -7.59 12.46
C PRO A 811 -28.17 -8.86 13.13
N ASN A 812 -27.88 -10.04 12.57
CA ASN A 812 -28.41 -11.32 13.05
C ASN A 812 -27.55 -11.99 14.15
N GLN A 813 -26.48 -11.34 14.62
CA GLN A 813 -25.50 -11.94 15.54
C GLN A 813 -26.09 -12.51 16.82
N GLN A 814 -27.15 -11.88 17.38
CA GLN A 814 -27.77 -12.34 18.61
C GLN A 814 -28.54 -13.64 18.43
N LYS A 815 -29.23 -13.83 17.29
CA LYS A 815 -29.90 -15.11 16.97
C LYS A 815 -28.87 -16.22 16.81
N VAL A 816 -27.75 -15.91 16.15
CA VAL A 816 -26.62 -16.84 15.95
C VAL A 816 -25.97 -17.21 17.28
N SER A 817 -25.66 -16.25 18.15
CA SER A 817 -25.10 -16.53 19.49
C SER A 817 -26.04 -17.40 20.33
N ARG A 818 -27.35 -17.08 20.33
CA ARG A 818 -28.38 -17.90 21.02
C ARG A 818 -28.52 -19.31 20.46
N TYR A 819 -28.33 -19.50 19.16
CA TYR A 819 -28.32 -20.83 18.54
C TYR A 819 -27.12 -21.64 19.06
N PHE A 820 -25.90 -21.08 18.97
CA PHE A 820 -24.70 -21.78 19.42
C PHE A 820 -24.68 -22.03 20.94
N LYS A 821 -25.13 -21.08 21.76
CA LYS A 821 -25.24 -21.25 23.21
C LYS A 821 -26.12 -22.47 23.56
N ARG A 822 -27.28 -22.59 22.90
CA ARG A 822 -28.17 -23.74 23.07
C ARG A 822 -27.54 -25.05 22.61
N SER A 823 -26.80 -25.03 21.49
CA SER A 823 -26.03 -26.19 21.03
C SER A 823 -24.94 -26.61 21.99
N GLU A 824 -24.25 -25.66 22.62
CA GLU A 824 -23.18 -25.91 23.60
C GLU A 824 -23.72 -26.40 24.95
N GLU A 825 -24.92 -25.97 25.37
CA GLU A 825 -25.50 -26.31 26.69
C GLU A 825 -26.32 -27.61 26.68
N HIS A 826 -26.93 -27.99 25.55
CA HIS A 826 -27.90 -29.09 25.48
C HIS A 826 -27.71 -30.01 24.25
N ALA A 827 -26.47 -30.40 23.94
CA ALA A 827 -26.18 -31.21 22.76
C ALA A 827 -26.88 -32.60 22.74
N SER A 828 -27.11 -33.23 23.90
CA SER A 828 -27.87 -34.50 24.00
C SER A 828 -29.37 -34.39 23.73
N GLN A 829 -29.98 -33.19 23.89
CA GLN A 829 -31.40 -32.95 23.62
C GLN A 829 -31.66 -32.52 22.17
N LEU A 830 -30.66 -31.96 21.49
CA LEU A 830 -30.74 -31.57 20.07
C LEU A 830 -30.86 -32.76 19.13
N LEU A 831 -30.19 -33.89 19.44
CA LEU A 831 -30.37 -35.15 18.71
C LEU A 831 -31.81 -35.69 18.78
N LYS A 832 -32.63 -35.24 19.75
CA LYS A 832 -34.05 -35.62 19.90
C LYS A 832 -35.02 -34.62 19.28
N ARG A 833 -34.58 -33.42 18.89
CA ARG A 833 -35.41 -32.42 18.19
C ARG A 833 -35.11 -32.47 16.70
N GLU A 834 -35.81 -33.34 15.97
CA GLU A 834 -35.85 -33.24 14.52
C GLU A 834 -36.26 -31.81 14.11
N GLY A 835 -35.40 -31.10 13.37
CA GLY A 835 -35.80 -29.88 12.66
C GLY A 835 -35.29 -28.51 13.15
N GLU A 836 -34.42 -28.40 14.17
CA GLU A 836 -33.85 -27.07 14.51
C GLU A 836 -32.87 -26.58 13.43
N ARG A 837 -33.28 -25.56 12.66
CA ARG A 837 -32.50 -24.97 11.55
C ARG A 837 -31.61 -23.83 12.03
N PHE A 838 -30.47 -23.66 11.36
CA PHE A 838 -29.60 -22.50 11.59
C PHE A 838 -30.38 -21.19 11.32
N PRO A 839 -30.30 -20.17 12.19
CA PRO A 839 -31.17 -19.01 12.11
C PRO A 839 -30.98 -18.20 10.82
N GLU A 840 -32.08 -17.88 10.18
CA GLU A 840 -32.13 -16.95 9.05
C GLU A 840 -32.46 -15.51 9.54
N PRO A 841 -32.07 -14.47 8.78
CA PRO A 841 -32.41 -13.08 9.12
C PRO A 841 -33.94 -12.88 9.22
N TRP A 842 -34.64 -13.33 8.19
CA TRP A 842 -36.10 -13.47 8.08
C TRP A 842 -36.43 -14.84 7.47
N GLU A 843 -37.69 -15.24 7.58
CA GLU A 843 -38.15 -16.53 7.08
C GLU A 843 -38.01 -16.62 5.54
N GLY A 844 -37.29 -17.65 5.07
CA GLY A 844 -37.13 -17.90 3.63
C GLY A 844 -35.99 -17.14 2.97
N PHE A 845 -35.16 -16.40 3.73
CA PHE A 845 -34.02 -15.64 3.23
C PHE A 845 -33.10 -16.46 2.33
N ARG A 846 -32.79 -17.71 2.73
CA ARG A 846 -31.92 -18.57 1.93
C ARG A 846 -32.51 -18.80 0.54
N ARG A 847 -33.79 -19.20 0.48
CA ARG A 847 -34.49 -19.49 -0.78
C ARG A 847 -34.67 -18.23 -1.62
N GLU A 848 -34.92 -17.09 -0.99
CA GLU A 848 -34.93 -15.78 -1.65
C GLU A 848 -33.59 -15.49 -2.31
N LEU A 849 -32.49 -15.60 -1.57
CA LEU A 849 -31.17 -15.31 -2.11
C LEU A 849 -30.78 -16.30 -3.23
N GLU A 850 -31.13 -17.58 -3.10
CA GLU A 850 -30.98 -18.58 -4.18
C GLU A 850 -31.76 -18.16 -5.44
N ALA A 851 -33.04 -17.79 -5.31
CA ALA A 851 -33.85 -17.31 -6.42
C ALA A 851 -33.25 -16.06 -7.06
N ARG A 852 -32.77 -15.10 -6.26
CA ARG A 852 -32.16 -13.84 -6.72
C ARG A 852 -30.83 -14.02 -7.46
N MET A 853 -30.21 -15.20 -7.41
CA MET A 853 -29.03 -15.54 -8.20
C MET A 853 -29.37 -16.06 -9.61
N VAL A 854 -30.61 -16.47 -9.86
CA VAL A 854 -31.06 -16.98 -11.17
C VAL A 854 -30.89 -15.90 -12.24
N GLN A 855 -30.32 -16.28 -13.38
CA GLN A 855 -30.00 -15.35 -14.48
C GLN A 855 -31.05 -15.33 -15.59
N ASP A 856 -31.83 -16.40 -15.72
CA ASP A 856 -32.95 -16.46 -16.65
C ASP A 856 -34.15 -15.66 -16.09
N PRO A 857 -34.67 -14.65 -16.81
CA PRO A 857 -35.76 -13.80 -16.30
C PRO A 857 -37.03 -14.56 -15.94
N ASP A 858 -37.44 -15.54 -16.74
CA ASP A 858 -38.70 -16.27 -16.55
C ASP A 858 -38.58 -17.23 -15.37
N GLN A 859 -37.47 -17.96 -15.26
CA GLN A 859 -37.18 -18.81 -14.11
C GLN A 859 -37.04 -17.99 -12.81
N LEU A 860 -36.44 -16.80 -12.87
CA LEU A 860 -36.36 -15.88 -11.73
C LEU A 860 -37.75 -15.48 -11.27
N LYS A 861 -38.63 -15.08 -12.20
CA LYS A 861 -40.00 -14.69 -11.88
C LYS A 861 -40.78 -15.85 -11.26
N MET A 862 -40.77 -17.03 -11.88
CA MET A 862 -41.42 -18.24 -11.35
C MET A 862 -40.88 -18.61 -9.97
N ALA A 863 -39.56 -18.53 -9.77
CA ALA A 863 -38.94 -18.80 -8.48
C ALA A 863 -39.45 -17.82 -7.42
N LEU A 864 -39.50 -16.51 -7.71
CA LEU A 864 -40.00 -15.51 -6.76
C LEU A 864 -41.49 -15.68 -6.43
N GLU A 865 -42.33 -15.97 -7.42
CA GLU A 865 -43.76 -16.26 -7.22
C GLU A 865 -43.96 -17.48 -6.31
N SER A 866 -43.13 -18.52 -6.50
CA SER A 866 -43.21 -19.76 -5.71
C SER A 866 -42.85 -19.58 -4.23
N LEU A 867 -42.10 -18.52 -3.86
CA LEU A 867 -41.68 -18.29 -2.48
C LEU A 867 -42.82 -17.82 -1.58
N SER A 868 -43.87 -17.21 -2.15
CA SER A 868 -45.04 -16.70 -1.41
C SER A 868 -44.69 -15.85 -0.18
N MET A 869 -43.65 -15.02 -0.26
CA MET A 869 -43.19 -14.20 0.88
C MET A 869 -44.02 -12.92 1.02
N ALA A 870 -44.41 -12.59 2.26
CA ALA A 870 -45.20 -11.38 2.56
C ALA A 870 -44.55 -10.07 2.06
N GLY A 871 -43.22 -10.02 1.94
CA GLY A 871 -42.49 -8.86 1.43
C GLY A 871 -42.51 -8.70 -0.10
N TYR A 872 -42.99 -9.68 -0.88
CA TYR A 872 -42.95 -9.68 -2.35
C TYR A 872 -44.36 -9.51 -2.94
N ASP A 873 -44.71 -8.26 -3.24
CA ASP A 873 -45.89 -7.94 -4.03
C ASP A 873 -45.66 -8.19 -5.54
N GLU A 874 -46.75 -8.41 -6.28
CA GLU A 874 -46.71 -8.70 -7.72
C GLU A 874 -46.04 -7.58 -8.51
N ALA A 875 -46.23 -6.32 -8.09
CA ALA A 875 -45.57 -5.17 -8.68
C ALA A 875 -44.04 -5.28 -8.58
N PHE A 876 -43.51 -5.61 -7.40
CA PHE A 876 -42.08 -5.77 -7.20
C PHE A 876 -41.53 -6.98 -7.95
N ILE A 877 -42.22 -8.12 -7.96
CA ILE A 877 -41.79 -9.30 -8.71
C ILE A 877 -41.58 -8.96 -10.19
N ASN A 878 -42.52 -8.22 -10.79
CA ASN A 878 -42.41 -7.78 -12.18
C ASN A 878 -41.29 -6.75 -12.43
N GLU A 879 -40.86 -6.00 -11.41
CA GLU A 879 -39.76 -5.05 -11.50
C GLU A 879 -38.37 -5.68 -11.30
N VAL A 880 -38.28 -6.82 -10.60
CA VAL A 880 -37.02 -7.49 -10.32
C VAL A 880 -36.40 -8.03 -11.60
N LYS A 881 -35.13 -7.68 -11.83
CA LYS A 881 -34.36 -8.13 -12.99
C LYS A 881 -33.21 -9.03 -12.56
N PRO A 882 -32.76 -9.96 -13.42
CA PRO A 882 -31.52 -10.68 -13.20
C PRO A 882 -30.32 -9.76 -13.00
N ILE A 883 -29.32 -10.25 -12.27
CA ILE A 883 -28.14 -9.47 -11.94
C ILE A 883 -27.31 -9.19 -13.20
N PHE A 884 -27.23 -7.92 -13.60
CA PHE A 884 -26.31 -7.49 -14.63
C PHE A 884 -25.00 -6.96 -14.02
N VAL A 885 -23.90 -7.70 -14.22
CA VAL A 885 -22.57 -7.33 -13.71
C VAL A 885 -22.04 -6.08 -14.40
N SER A 886 -21.81 -5.02 -13.63
CA SER A 886 -21.31 -3.75 -14.14
C SER A 886 -19.79 -3.78 -14.29
N ARG A 887 -19.24 -3.57 -15.50
CA ARG A 887 -17.78 -3.48 -15.71
C ARG A 887 -17.30 -2.04 -15.92
N MET A 888 -16.15 -1.70 -15.36
CA MET A 888 -15.55 -0.38 -15.53
C MET A 888 -15.05 -0.16 -16.97
N PRO A 889 -15.55 0.86 -17.70
CA PRO A 889 -15.10 1.09 -19.06
C PRO A 889 -13.68 1.65 -19.09
N LYS A 890 -12.89 1.21 -20.07
CA LYS A 890 -11.57 1.76 -20.41
C LYS A 890 -11.70 2.58 -21.69
N ARG A 891 -11.67 3.91 -21.57
CA ARG A 891 -11.77 4.86 -22.70
C ARG A 891 -10.54 5.75 -22.82
N SER A 892 -9.39 5.29 -22.31
CA SER A 892 -8.14 6.05 -22.41
C SER A 892 -7.61 5.99 -23.84
N ILE A 893 -7.46 7.15 -24.48
CA ILE A 893 -6.80 7.29 -25.79
C ILE A 893 -5.26 7.25 -25.70
N LYS A 894 -4.72 7.10 -24.48
CA LYS A 894 -3.28 7.05 -24.19
C LYS A 894 -2.88 5.63 -23.81
N GLY A 895 -1.78 5.15 -24.37
CA GLY A 895 -1.21 3.82 -24.13
C GLY A 895 0.16 3.67 -24.77
N GLN A 896 0.73 2.47 -24.70
CA GLN A 896 1.91 2.11 -25.49
C GLN A 896 1.53 2.02 -26.98
N ILE A 897 2.30 2.69 -27.85
CA ILE A 897 1.99 2.77 -29.29
C ILE A 897 2.59 1.59 -30.06
N HIS A 898 3.77 1.12 -29.66
CA HIS A 898 4.47 -0.03 -30.26
C HIS A 898 5.32 -0.74 -29.20
N GLU A 899 5.76 -1.97 -29.48
CA GLU A 899 6.70 -2.70 -28.63
C GLU A 899 8.06 -2.00 -28.51
N GLU A 900 8.80 -2.25 -27.43
CA GLU A 900 10.11 -1.61 -27.21
C GLU A 900 11.19 -2.13 -28.16
N THR A 901 11.05 -3.36 -28.64
CA THR A 901 12.01 -4.00 -29.53
C THR A 901 11.86 -3.48 -30.96
N LEU A 902 12.87 -2.73 -31.43
CA LEU A 902 12.99 -2.38 -32.84
C LEU A 902 13.52 -3.58 -33.61
N ARG A 903 12.85 -3.96 -34.69
CA ARG A 903 13.28 -5.04 -35.59
C ARG A 903 13.66 -4.44 -36.94
N ARG A 904 14.76 -4.94 -37.53
CA ARG A 904 15.14 -4.55 -38.90
C ARG A 904 14.08 -5.09 -39.86
N HIS A 905 13.53 -4.22 -40.70
CA HIS A 905 12.78 -4.67 -41.87
C HIS A 905 13.79 -5.24 -42.87
N ARG A 906 13.79 -6.56 -43.04
CA ARG A 906 14.38 -7.20 -44.21
C ARG A 906 13.20 -7.40 -45.14
N ASP A 907 13.29 -6.90 -46.38
CA ASP A 907 12.23 -7.06 -47.37
C ASP A 907 11.80 -8.53 -47.40
N ILE A 908 10.53 -8.77 -47.09
CA ILE A 908 9.95 -10.10 -47.14
C ILE A 908 9.91 -10.44 -48.63
N MET A 909 10.87 -11.23 -49.12
CA MET A 909 10.64 -11.99 -50.35
C MET A 909 9.35 -12.78 -50.13
N ILE A 910 8.40 -12.63 -51.04
CA ILE A 910 7.02 -13.17 -51.00
C ILE A 910 6.95 -14.67 -50.63
N VAL A 911 8.07 -15.39 -50.73
CA VAL A 911 8.23 -16.81 -50.39
C VAL A 911 8.01 -17.11 -48.89
N ASP A 912 8.32 -16.18 -47.97
CA ASP A 912 8.20 -16.44 -46.52
C ASP A 912 6.81 -16.16 -45.93
N LEU A 913 5.92 -15.47 -46.65
CA LEU A 913 4.56 -15.20 -46.17
C LEU A 913 3.74 -16.50 -46.10
N CYS A 914 3.96 -17.43 -47.03
CA CYS A 914 3.33 -18.77 -47.02
C CYS A 914 3.80 -19.63 -45.84
N ALA A 915 5.09 -19.57 -45.49
CA ALA A 915 5.64 -20.31 -44.34
C ALA A 915 5.15 -19.76 -42.99
N SER A 916 5.00 -18.43 -42.88
CA SER A 916 4.43 -17.79 -41.68
C SER A 916 2.94 -18.09 -41.50
N LEU A 917 2.18 -18.17 -42.60
CA LEU A 917 0.75 -18.50 -42.55
C LEU A 917 0.51 -19.97 -42.20
N GLN A 918 1.34 -20.90 -42.67
CA GLN A 918 1.26 -22.31 -42.26
C GLN A 918 1.57 -22.54 -40.78
N LYS A 919 2.48 -21.75 -40.18
CA LYS A 919 2.82 -21.87 -38.74
C LYS A 919 1.77 -21.26 -37.80
N HIS A 920 0.76 -20.56 -38.31
CA HIS A 920 -0.30 -19.93 -37.51
C HIS A 920 -1.69 -20.55 -37.69
N HIS A 921 -1.78 -21.67 -38.42
CA HIS A 921 -3.04 -22.41 -38.63
C HIS A 921 -3.51 -23.30 -37.45
N TRP A 922 -2.92 -23.18 -36.26
CA TRP A 922 -3.32 -23.96 -35.07
C TRP A 922 -3.74 -23.10 -33.87
N LYS A 923 -4.39 -21.95 -34.08
CA LYS A 923 -5.04 -21.20 -32.99
C LYS A 923 -6.20 -20.27 -33.39
N VAL A 924 -6.88 -20.56 -34.49
CA VAL A 924 -8.13 -19.88 -34.87
C VAL A 924 -9.19 -20.92 -35.26
N TYR A 925 -9.49 -21.81 -34.32
CA TYR A 925 -10.74 -22.58 -34.32
C TYR A 925 -11.24 -22.55 -32.88
N HIS A 926 -11.94 -21.47 -32.49
CA HIS A 926 -12.93 -21.42 -31.39
C HIS A 926 -13.38 -19.97 -31.10
N LEU A 927 -13.68 -19.16 -32.12
CA LEU A 927 -14.35 -17.86 -31.93
C LEU A 927 -14.90 -17.34 -33.26
N ARG A 928 -15.85 -18.07 -33.86
CA ARG A 928 -16.77 -17.55 -34.88
C ARG A 928 -18.00 -18.46 -34.98
N LYS A 929 -18.83 -18.41 -33.96
CA LYS A 929 -20.27 -18.44 -34.18
C LYS A 929 -20.84 -17.18 -33.53
N THR A 930 -21.78 -16.58 -34.24
CA THR A 930 -22.63 -15.42 -33.91
C THR A 930 -22.13 -14.05 -34.39
N VAL A 931 -22.94 -13.46 -35.30
CA VAL A 931 -22.95 -12.09 -35.84
C VAL A 931 -21.83 -11.86 -36.87
N THR A 932 -22.06 -11.79 -38.18
CA THR A 932 -23.02 -10.97 -38.94
C THR A 932 -23.30 -11.62 -40.30
N PHE A 933 -24.57 -11.96 -40.55
CA PHE A 933 -25.15 -11.91 -41.89
C PHE A 933 -25.48 -10.44 -42.20
N GLN A 934 -25.52 -10.10 -43.49
CA GLN A 934 -25.86 -8.80 -44.11
C GLN A 934 -24.71 -7.85 -44.44
N CYS A 935 -24.75 -7.41 -45.70
CA CYS A 935 -23.94 -6.41 -46.38
C CYS A 935 -22.51 -6.82 -46.79
N MET A 936 -22.41 -7.48 -47.94
CA MET A 936 -21.71 -6.90 -49.11
C MET A 936 -21.84 -7.84 -50.32
N VAL A 937 -22.98 -7.76 -51.00
CA VAL A 937 -23.09 -8.02 -52.43
C VAL A 937 -23.56 -6.70 -53.03
N LYS A 938 -22.64 -5.95 -53.63
CA LYS A 938 -22.86 -5.13 -54.83
C LYS A 938 -21.63 -4.29 -55.16
N ASN A 939 -21.24 -4.44 -56.42
CA ASN A 939 -20.54 -3.47 -57.28
C ASN A 939 -19.03 -3.31 -57.08
N GLN A 940 -18.29 -4.26 -57.68
CA GLN A 940 -17.15 -3.89 -58.51
C GLN A 940 -17.63 -3.72 -59.96
N THR A 941 -17.56 -2.50 -60.47
CA THR A 941 -17.26 -2.21 -61.87
C THR A 941 -16.85 -0.73 -61.95
N GLN A 942 -15.66 -0.51 -62.55
CA GLN A 942 -14.85 0.71 -62.65
C GLN A 942 -13.96 1.06 -61.46
#